data_AF-A0A918X9F8-F1
#
_entry.id   AF-A0A918X9F8-F1
#
_cell.length_a   1.000
_cell.length_b   1.000
_cell.length_c   1.000
_cell.angle_alpha   90.00
_cell.angle_beta   90.00
_cell.angle_gamma   90.00
#
_symmetry.space_group_name_H-M   'P 1'
#
loop_
_entity.id
_entity.type
_entity.pdbx_description
1 polymer ?
#
loop_
_entity_poly.entity_id
_entity_poly.type
_entity_poly.pdbx_seq_one_letter_code
_entity_poly.pdbx_strand_id
1 'polypeptide(L)'
;MKEATAVQVNALGASERQPAHATRLGGQDVTAQVESWSLDQSYGTDLPDAMRAYSGVSSAQLGLSLVGAGGQSAPALYGPWAPRATSDVTRPGQSVTHGWGVGSPLPAFRGSLRSRSAESGGDLVQLSALDGAERLRMPARVPRPEGALRGWGTSWAASPEWVVDHLLRNAGIYTCPPPRPDSALYVSLHGGIAANIGYLETTSGGWGEWYKAGAPFECAAEGGWGTPYQATYVPESMPLFGRTAGLWFEFWAVNKPPHGDSTVEIQSSWSLVEGRFNYLTLTANFTKGTLTASCGADPDPTKNPSLTWTWASMSTVDRPMHVGWWVRSAARLTITPVVTLGSGDPFTFNDGFLDAPTMTHSAVTKVRFGLNNAHAECFQMSTPPTRPTTTAEITQRGTWQRTAALTRPAFALRTLPAVKGSAWDVITEIARATLSTAEFLPNGQFRWNSYARWATTPATAGVTVTSARELGSLTLTEEIDACRNAVTVTVADWSSVRASGLENLTDSPAVTAIAAGTTLVRTIPIQETAADPRTPQCLQTGAPVTTPDRVIIRAGAAATTDLDPRSVETSMRREGGLLTLSLRNRGTATVYYHGAILSTIKADREPAPYRASAVHADSQRAYGVQEYEHDVRGWVQTLTAAQTLANALRDAGAYPIPLLQSVEILPDPRIELGDVVRVRDTTGAQLDTLAWVIGIKASGSSGRITQTLTLRGTKANGAPTDTGLSPDPPVDPTAAPPA
;
A
#
# COMPACT_ATOMS: atom_id res chain seq x y z
N MET A 1 11.92 10.61 15.95
CA MET A 1 12.64 11.87 16.17
C MET A 1 13.63 12.10 15.06
N LYS A 2 13.71 13.34 14.57
CA LYS A 2 14.68 13.75 13.54
C LYS A 2 16.08 13.92 14.13
N GLU A 3 17.10 13.54 13.37
CA GLU A 3 18.48 13.88 13.69
C GLU A 3 18.70 15.40 13.68
N ALA A 4 19.48 15.89 14.64
CA ALA A 4 19.81 17.30 14.78
C ALA A 4 21.21 17.58 14.24
N THR A 5 21.37 18.66 13.48
CA THR A 5 22.71 19.18 13.17
C THR A 5 23.34 19.80 14.43
N ALA A 6 24.67 19.91 14.47
CA ALA A 6 25.39 20.55 15.57
C ALA A 6 24.90 22.01 15.83
N VAL A 7 24.57 22.73 14.76
CA VAL A 7 24.00 24.10 14.84
C VAL A 7 22.64 24.09 15.56
N GLN A 8 21.78 23.11 15.26
CA GLN A 8 20.48 22.99 15.91
C GLN A 8 20.59 22.55 17.36
N VAL A 9 21.52 21.64 17.69
CA VAL A 9 21.79 21.26 19.08
C VAL A 9 22.20 22.49 19.90
N ASN A 10 23.10 23.32 19.36
CA ASN A 10 23.53 24.56 20.01
C ASN A 10 22.37 25.56 20.16
N ALA A 11 21.54 25.73 19.12
CA ALA A 11 20.40 26.64 19.14
C ALA A 11 19.30 26.20 20.13
N LEU A 12 19.09 24.89 20.29
CA LEU A 12 18.14 24.34 21.26
C LEU A 12 18.63 24.48 22.71
N GLY A 13 19.95 24.49 22.92
CA GLY A 13 20.57 24.71 24.22
C GLY A 13 20.76 26.18 24.62
N ALA A 14 20.46 27.13 23.71
CA ALA A 14 20.59 28.56 23.99
C ALA A 14 19.49 29.06 24.95
N SER A 15 19.84 30.05 25.79
CA SER A 15 18.90 30.73 26.69
C SER A 15 17.83 31.53 25.94
N GLU A 16 18.17 32.05 24.76
CA GLU A 16 17.26 32.74 23.85
C GLU A 16 17.16 31.98 22.53
N ARG A 17 15.95 31.48 22.23
CA ARG A 17 15.67 30.70 21.03
C ARG A 17 15.16 31.62 19.92
N GLN A 18 16.03 31.95 18.96
CA GLN A 18 15.68 32.74 17.78
C GLN A 18 14.80 31.92 16.83
N PRO A 19 13.55 32.30 16.57
CA PRO A 19 12.67 31.52 15.69
C PRO A 19 13.09 31.65 14.24
N ALA A 20 12.91 30.57 13.49
CA ALA A 20 13.13 30.55 12.05
C ALA A 20 12.01 29.77 11.36
N HIS A 21 11.55 30.25 10.20
CA HIS A 21 10.66 29.51 9.32
C HIS A 21 11.07 29.68 7.86
N ALA A 22 10.60 28.77 7.03
CA ALA A 22 10.74 28.85 5.58
C ALA A 22 9.47 28.30 4.93
N THR A 23 8.86 29.08 4.05
CA THR A 23 7.62 28.70 3.37
C THR A 23 7.77 28.89 1.88
N ARG A 24 7.42 27.85 1.11
CA ARG A 24 7.34 27.92 -0.35
C ARG A 24 5.97 27.49 -0.84
N LEU A 25 5.43 28.25 -1.79
CA LEU A 25 4.14 28.03 -2.43
C LEU A 25 4.33 27.94 -3.94
N GLY A 26 3.85 26.87 -4.59
CA GLY A 26 4.06 26.66 -6.03
C GLY A 26 5.53 26.67 -6.45
N GLY A 27 6.45 26.34 -5.53
CA GLY A 27 7.90 26.42 -5.74
C GLY A 27 8.53 27.80 -5.52
N GLN A 28 7.75 28.86 -5.30
CA GLN A 28 8.26 30.20 -4.98
C GLN A 28 8.45 30.38 -3.48
N ASP A 29 9.51 31.07 -3.07
CA ASP A 29 9.74 31.44 -1.68
C ASP A 29 8.86 32.63 -1.30
N VAL A 30 8.05 32.44 -0.26
CA VAL A 30 7.14 33.47 0.29
C VAL A 30 7.40 33.70 1.77
N THR A 31 8.56 33.30 2.28
CA THR A 31 8.88 33.31 3.71
C THR A 31 8.70 34.68 4.35
N ALA A 32 9.11 35.74 3.65
CA ALA A 32 9.02 37.12 4.14
C ALA A 32 7.57 37.67 4.17
N GLN A 33 6.67 37.05 3.41
CA GLN A 33 5.27 37.43 3.31
C GLN A 33 4.38 36.66 4.29
N VAL A 34 4.91 35.69 5.03
CA VAL A 34 4.16 34.96 6.06
C VAL A 34 4.17 35.79 7.35
N GLU A 35 3.00 36.33 7.71
CA GLU A 35 2.81 37.03 8.98
C GLU A 35 2.65 36.04 10.15
N SER A 36 1.87 34.99 9.93
CA SER A 36 1.66 33.94 10.92
C SER A 36 1.42 32.59 10.27
N TRP A 37 1.71 31.53 11.02
CA TRP A 37 1.46 30.16 10.62
C TRP A 37 1.01 29.29 11.80
N SER A 38 0.23 28.26 11.50
CA SER A 38 -0.15 27.23 12.46
C SER A 38 -0.06 25.86 11.80
N LEU A 39 0.52 24.89 12.50
CA LEU A 39 0.62 23.50 12.10
C LEU A 39 0.00 22.62 13.17
N ASP A 40 -0.99 21.83 12.79
CA ASP A 40 -1.68 20.88 13.66
C ASP A 40 -1.53 19.46 13.10
N GLN A 41 -1.18 18.52 13.97
CA GLN A 41 -1.05 17.11 13.63
C GLN A 41 -1.44 16.24 14.83
N SER A 42 -2.37 15.29 14.65
CA SER A 42 -2.77 14.33 15.68
C SER A 42 -3.25 13.01 15.09
N TYR A 43 -3.23 11.93 15.87
CA TYR A 43 -3.83 10.66 15.46
C TYR A 43 -5.36 10.72 15.60
N GLY A 44 -6.08 10.66 14.49
CA GLY A 44 -7.52 10.47 14.47
C GLY A 44 -7.87 8.99 14.61
N THR A 45 -8.66 8.65 15.62
CA THR A 45 -9.06 7.28 15.95
C THR A 45 -10.54 7.25 16.35
N ASP A 46 -11.17 6.09 16.24
CA ASP A 46 -12.47 5.77 16.86
C ASP A 46 -12.31 5.01 18.19
N LEU A 47 -11.08 4.66 18.56
CA LEU A 47 -10.78 4.17 19.90
C LEU A 47 -11.02 5.28 20.94
N PRO A 48 -11.31 4.93 22.20
CA PRO A 48 -11.31 5.89 23.30
C PRO A 48 -10.02 6.71 23.34
N ASP A 49 -10.06 7.95 23.81
CA ASP A 49 -8.91 8.86 23.81
C ASP A 49 -7.67 8.24 24.47
N ALA A 50 -7.87 7.46 25.54
CA ALA A 50 -6.83 6.74 26.25
C ALA A 50 -6.19 5.59 25.44
N MET A 51 -6.74 5.21 24.29
CA MET A 51 -6.22 4.18 23.38
C MET A 51 -5.77 4.76 22.02
N ARG A 52 -5.88 6.08 21.82
CA ARG A 52 -5.54 6.78 20.55
C ARG A 52 -4.12 6.58 20.04
N ALA A 53 -3.18 6.18 20.90
CA ALA A 53 -1.85 5.81 20.43
C ALA A 53 -1.85 4.53 19.57
N TYR A 54 -2.74 3.57 19.85
CA TYR A 54 -2.67 2.22 19.25
C TYR A 54 -3.25 2.11 17.84
N SER A 55 -4.04 3.09 17.42
CA SER A 55 -4.69 3.09 16.11
C SER A 55 -4.97 4.52 15.72
N GLY A 56 -4.70 4.87 14.47
CA GLY A 56 -5.16 6.16 13.97
C GLY A 56 -4.45 6.62 12.72
N VAL A 57 -5.12 7.51 12.01
CA VAL A 57 -4.55 8.21 10.86
C VAL A 57 -4.21 9.62 11.23
N SER A 58 -3.10 10.11 10.72
CA SER A 58 -2.69 11.50 10.90
C SER A 58 -2.57 12.17 9.56
N SER A 59 -3.30 13.27 9.41
CA SER A 59 -3.12 14.24 8.35
C SER A 59 -2.79 15.58 8.99
N ALA A 60 -1.60 16.12 8.71
CA ALA A 60 -1.22 17.43 9.19
C ALA A 60 -1.99 18.52 8.42
N GLN A 61 -2.40 19.57 9.11
CA GLN A 61 -3.00 20.76 8.53
C GLN A 61 -2.13 21.98 8.79
N LEU A 62 -1.83 22.72 7.73
CA LEU A 62 -1.10 23.99 7.79
C LEU A 62 -2.07 25.15 7.51
N GLY A 63 -2.05 26.16 8.37
CA GLY A 63 -2.66 27.47 8.17
C GLY A 63 -1.57 28.52 7.98
N LEU A 64 -1.76 29.44 7.02
CA LEU A 64 -0.85 30.55 6.75
C LEU A 64 -1.64 31.85 6.59
N SER A 65 -1.15 32.92 7.20
CA SER A 65 -1.58 34.30 6.92
C SER A 65 -0.50 35.00 6.10
N LEU A 66 -0.85 35.45 4.89
CA LEU A 66 0.05 36.19 4.01
C LEU A 66 -0.26 37.69 4.01
N VAL A 67 0.79 38.50 4.01
CA VAL A 67 0.75 39.96 3.83
C VAL A 67 1.21 40.37 2.43
N GLY A 68 0.99 41.65 2.09
CA GLY A 68 1.42 42.26 0.84
C GLY A 68 2.94 42.31 0.65
N ALA A 69 3.37 42.58 -0.57
CA ALA A 69 4.78 42.73 -0.94
C ALA A 69 4.95 43.76 -2.06
N GLY A 70 6.11 44.42 -2.11
CA GLY A 70 6.42 45.36 -3.20
C GLY A 70 5.42 46.53 -3.33
N GLY A 71 4.82 46.97 -2.22
CA GLY A 71 3.80 48.02 -2.20
C GLY A 71 2.41 47.59 -2.67
N GLN A 72 2.20 46.30 -2.96
CA GLN A 72 0.89 45.73 -3.30
C GLN A 72 0.31 44.98 -2.11
N SER A 73 -1.01 45.10 -1.94
CA SER A 73 -1.79 44.42 -0.90
C SER A 73 -1.81 42.89 -1.12
N ALA A 74 -1.94 42.11 -0.05
CA ALA A 74 -2.01 40.65 -0.13
C ALA A 74 -3.18 40.19 -1.03
N PRO A 75 -4.40 40.78 -0.93
CA PRO A 75 -5.49 40.45 -1.84
C PRO A 75 -5.18 40.72 -3.32
N ALA A 76 -4.40 41.77 -3.63
CA ALA A 76 -4.02 42.11 -5.00
C ALA A 76 -2.95 41.16 -5.58
N LEU A 77 -2.13 40.55 -4.73
CA LEU A 77 -1.11 39.59 -5.13
C LEU A 77 -1.63 38.15 -5.17
N TYR A 78 -2.31 37.72 -4.10
CA TYR A 78 -2.56 36.31 -3.80
C TYR A 78 -4.05 35.96 -3.75
N GLY A 79 -4.94 36.95 -3.88
CA GLY A 79 -6.38 36.74 -3.78
C GLY A 79 -6.98 35.96 -4.95
N PRO A 80 -8.23 35.49 -4.83
CA PRO A 80 -8.92 34.76 -5.89
C PRO A 80 -8.99 35.47 -7.24
N TRP A 81 -9.06 36.81 -7.22
CA TRP A 81 -9.20 37.69 -8.38
C TRP A 81 -7.90 38.41 -8.77
N ALA A 82 -6.80 38.16 -8.05
CA ALA A 82 -5.50 38.71 -8.39
C ALA A 82 -4.97 38.12 -9.72
N PRO A 83 -4.13 38.85 -10.47
CA PRO A 83 -3.55 38.37 -11.72
C PRO A 83 -2.90 36.98 -11.57
N ARG A 84 -3.12 36.10 -12.55
CA ARG A 84 -2.62 34.70 -12.51
C ARG A 84 -1.12 34.60 -12.28
N ALA A 85 -0.34 35.56 -12.81
CA ALA A 85 1.11 35.61 -12.66
C ALA A 85 1.58 35.66 -11.18
N THR A 86 0.76 36.23 -10.28
CA THR A 86 1.06 36.33 -8.85
C THR A 86 0.18 35.42 -8.00
N SER A 87 -1.08 35.21 -8.40
CA SER A 87 -2.06 34.50 -7.59
C SER A 87 -2.05 32.98 -7.78
N ASP A 88 -1.46 32.47 -8.85
CA ASP A 88 -1.45 31.03 -9.09
C ASP A 88 -0.55 30.27 -8.12
N VAL A 89 0.35 30.93 -7.38
CA VAL A 89 1.15 30.26 -6.31
C VAL A 89 0.30 29.91 -5.09
N THR A 90 -0.78 30.63 -4.83
CA THR A 90 -1.70 30.40 -3.70
C THR A 90 -2.98 29.67 -4.10
N ARG A 91 -3.11 29.26 -5.37
CA ARG A 91 -4.31 28.57 -5.87
C ARG A 91 -4.49 27.21 -5.18
N PRO A 92 -5.73 26.80 -4.86
CA PRO A 92 -6.00 25.43 -4.45
C PRO A 92 -5.41 24.39 -5.42
N GLY A 93 -4.83 23.32 -4.87
CA GLY A 93 -4.10 22.29 -5.60
C GLY A 93 -2.62 22.57 -5.83
N GLN A 94 -2.11 23.77 -5.50
CA GLN A 94 -0.69 24.06 -5.58
C GLN A 94 0.10 23.41 -4.45
N SER A 95 1.37 23.11 -4.74
CA SER A 95 2.29 22.57 -3.75
C SER A 95 2.63 23.61 -2.68
N VAL A 96 2.79 23.14 -1.45
CA VAL A 96 3.28 23.93 -0.33
C VAL A 96 4.30 23.12 0.46
N THR A 97 5.39 23.78 0.84
CA THR A 97 6.33 23.26 1.83
C THR A 97 6.52 24.30 2.92
N HIS A 98 6.48 23.86 4.16
CA HIS A 98 6.76 24.71 5.31
C HIS A 98 7.75 24.02 6.23
N GLY A 99 8.72 24.79 6.71
CA GLY A 99 9.66 24.39 7.73
C GLY A 99 9.71 25.44 8.83
N TRP A 100 9.98 25.00 10.05
CA TRP A 100 10.15 25.87 11.20
C TRP A 100 11.25 25.31 12.12
N GLY A 101 11.76 26.16 13.00
CA GLY A 101 12.72 25.76 14.00
C GLY A 101 13.28 26.92 14.80
N VAL A 102 14.40 26.65 15.44
CA VAL A 102 15.16 27.62 16.25
C VAL A 102 16.56 27.72 15.64
N GLY A 103 16.97 28.93 15.28
CA GLY A 103 18.19 29.22 14.52
C GLY A 103 18.07 28.88 13.03
N SER A 104 17.65 27.66 12.69
CA SER A 104 17.39 27.24 11.31
C SER A 104 16.10 26.42 11.18
N PRO A 105 15.36 26.55 10.06
CA PRO A 105 14.13 25.80 9.86
C PRO A 105 14.42 24.34 9.50
N LEU A 106 13.70 23.41 10.12
CA LEU A 106 13.61 22.01 9.68
C LEU A 106 12.33 21.78 8.87
N PRO A 107 12.32 20.85 7.89
CA PRO A 107 11.09 20.44 7.23
C PRO A 107 10.03 20.03 8.26
N ALA A 108 8.86 20.65 8.17
CA ALA A 108 7.75 20.43 9.09
C ALA A 108 6.48 19.96 8.36
N PHE A 109 6.31 20.38 7.10
CA PHE A 109 5.12 20.10 6.32
C PHE A 109 5.41 20.10 4.82
N ARG A 110 4.80 19.14 4.11
CA ARG A 110 4.75 19.08 2.65
C ARG A 110 3.37 18.61 2.22
N GLY A 111 2.71 19.39 1.37
CA GLY A 111 1.31 19.15 1.03
C GLY A 111 0.81 19.98 -0.13
N SER A 112 -0.51 20.13 -0.20
CA SER A 112 -1.20 20.95 -1.21
C SER A 112 -2.16 21.95 -0.57
N LEU A 113 -2.26 23.14 -1.14
CA LEU A 113 -3.22 24.16 -0.73
C LEU A 113 -4.66 23.68 -0.99
N ARG A 114 -5.55 23.85 -0.02
CA ARG A 114 -6.97 23.48 -0.11
C ARG A 114 -7.88 24.67 -0.29
N SER A 115 -7.60 25.75 0.44
CA SER A 115 -8.39 26.97 0.36
C SER A 115 -7.52 28.20 0.43
N ARG A 116 -8.02 29.27 -0.19
CA ARG A 116 -7.52 30.63 -0.05
C ARG A 116 -8.70 31.55 0.21
N SER A 117 -8.54 32.47 1.15
CA SER A 117 -9.51 33.52 1.45
C SER A 117 -8.78 34.85 1.53
N ALA A 118 -9.28 35.89 0.85
CA ALA A 118 -8.65 37.20 0.84
C ALA A 118 -9.56 38.21 1.55
N GLU A 119 -9.02 38.91 2.52
CA GLU A 119 -9.73 39.93 3.29
C GLU A 119 -9.20 41.31 2.93
N SER A 120 -10.05 42.13 2.29
CA SER A 120 -9.65 43.48 1.87
C SER A 120 -9.47 44.46 3.03
N GLY A 121 -10.15 44.25 4.17
CA GLY A 121 -10.08 45.14 5.33
C GLY A 121 -8.80 44.97 6.16
N GLY A 122 -8.30 43.74 6.27
CA GLY A 122 -7.09 43.40 7.02
C GLY A 122 -5.81 43.35 6.19
N ASP A 123 -5.90 43.48 4.87
CA ASP A 123 -4.79 43.28 3.92
C ASP A 123 -4.10 41.89 4.07
N LEU A 124 -4.92 40.85 4.25
CA LEU A 124 -4.45 39.49 4.48
C LEU A 124 -5.03 38.50 3.49
N VAL A 125 -4.24 37.48 3.18
CA VAL A 125 -4.71 36.26 2.52
C VAL A 125 -4.47 35.06 3.41
N GLN A 126 -5.55 34.42 3.83
CA GLN A 126 -5.56 33.22 4.64
C GLN A 126 -5.53 31.99 3.74
N LEU A 127 -4.57 31.10 3.97
CA LEU A 127 -4.44 29.83 3.25
C LEU A 127 -4.59 28.67 4.22
N SER A 128 -5.24 27.60 3.75
CA SER A 128 -5.20 26.30 4.41
C SER A 128 -4.64 25.24 3.49
N ALA A 129 -3.87 24.31 4.04
CA ALA A 129 -3.27 23.20 3.32
C ALA A 129 -3.37 21.90 4.10
N LEU A 130 -3.36 20.79 3.37
CA LEU A 130 -3.30 19.45 3.92
C LEU A 130 -2.07 18.75 3.35
N ASP A 131 -1.48 17.85 4.13
CA ASP A 131 -0.28 17.10 3.74
C ASP A 131 -0.53 16.13 2.57
N GLY A 132 0.31 15.10 2.44
CA GLY A 132 0.18 14.08 1.40
C GLY A 132 -1.18 13.38 1.36
N ALA A 133 -2.00 13.43 2.42
CA ALA A 133 -3.35 12.87 2.44
C ALA A 133 -4.26 13.51 1.36
N GLU A 134 -4.00 14.75 0.96
CA GLU A 134 -4.77 15.39 -0.12
C GLU A 134 -4.62 14.65 -1.46
N ARG A 135 -3.45 14.04 -1.72
CA ARG A 135 -3.21 13.22 -2.93
C ARG A 135 -4.02 11.93 -2.92
N LEU A 136 -4.42 11.46 -1.75
CA LEU A 136 -5.16 10.22 -1.54
C LEU A 136 -6.69 10.44 -1.53
N ARG A 137 -7.17 11.65 -1.85
CA ARG A 137 -8.60 11.92 -2.04
C ARG A 137 -9.18 11.35 -3.35
N MET A 138 -8.34 10.77 -4.20
CA MET A 138 -8.81 10.05 -5.39
C MET A 138 -9.69 8.84 -5.01
N PRO A 139 -10.66 8.44 -5.85
CA PRO A 139 -11.50 7.28 -5.56
C PRO A 139 -10.67 6.03 -5.29
N ALA A 140 -11.02 5.29 -4.22
CA ALA A 140 -10.37 4.03 -3.92
C ALA A 140 -10.70 2.99 -5.00
N ARG A 141 -9.66 2.33 -5.51
CA ARG A 141 -9.76 1.25 -6.49
C ARG A 141 -8.88 0.12 -6.02
N VAL A 142 -9.47 -1.05 -5.80
CA VAL A 142 -8.79 -2.25 -5.33
C VAL A 142 -9.33 -3.42 -6.16
N PRO A 143 -8.46 -4.25 -6.76
CA PRO A 143 -8.91 -5.43 -7.49
C PRO A 143 -9.57 -6.44 -6.54
N ARG A 144 -10.32 -7.39 -7.08
CA ARG A 144 -10.95 -8.47 -6.31
C ARG A 144 -10.60 -9.83 -6.88
N PRO A 145 -9.33 -10.24 -6.74
CA PRO A 145 -8.90 -11.54 -7.21
C PRO A 145 -9.52 -12.64 -6.36
N GLU A 146 -9.89 -13.74 -7.01
CA GLU A 146 -10.46 -14.92 -6.36
C GLU A 146 -9.43 -16.04 -6.17
N GLY A 147 -8.19 -15.86 -6.64
CA GLY A 147 -7.23 -16.96 -6.78
C GLY A 147 -6.91 -17.70 -5.48
N ALA A 148 -6.98 -17.03 -4.33
CA ALA A 148 -6.81 -17.68 -3.02
C ALA A 148 -8.02 -18.54 -2.58
N LEU A 149 -9.19 -18.41 -3.22
CA LEU A 149 -10.34 -19.30 -3.01
C LEU A 149 -10.25 -20.59 -3.83
N ARG A 150 -9.47 -20.60 -4.93
CA ARG A 150 -9.23 -21.78 -5.78
C ARG A 150 -8.15 -22.73 -5.22
N GLY A 151 -7.32 -22.25 -4.31
CA GLY A 151 -6.22 -23.03 -3.71
C GLY A 151 -6.62 -23.86 -2.48
N TRP A 152 -5.79 -24.87 -2.17
CA TRP A 152 -5.85 -25.58 -0.89
C TRP A 152 -4.98 -24.84 0.14
N GLY A 153 -5.54 -24.52 1.31
CA GLY A 153 -4.80 -23.94 2.44
C GLY A 153 -5.10 -22.47 2.73
N THR A 154 -4.29 -21.88 3.60
CA THR A 154 -4.41 -20.52 4.14
C THR A 154 -3.63 -19.48 3.31
N SER A 155 -3.35 -19.74 2.02
CA SER A 155 -2.52 -18.84 1.19
C SER A 155 -3.10 -17.42 1.16
N TRP A 156 -2.24 -16.44 1.45
CA TRP A 156 -2.63 -15.04 1.47
C TRP A 156 -2.72 -14.55 0.03
N ALA A 157 -3.89 -14.10 -0.44
CA ALA A 157 -3.93 -13.34 -1.70
C ALA A 157 -3.27 -11.98 -1.49
N ALA A 158 -3.58 -11.34 -0.36
CA ALA A 158 -3.11 -10.03 0.01
C ALA A 158 -3.00 -9.90 1.54
N SER A 159 -2.63 -8.70 1.98
CA SER A 159 -2.75 -8.23 3.35
C SER A 159 -3.30 -6.81 3.35
N PRO A 160 -3.73 -6.28 4.51
CA PRO A 160 -3.98 -4.85 4.70
C PRO A 160 -2.87 -3.95 4.12
N GLU A 161 -1.61 -4.30 4.37
CA GLU A 161 -0.45 -3.56 3.87
C GLU A 161 -0.33 -3.61 2.35
N TRP A 162 -0.65 -4.73 1.69
CA TRP A 162 -0.71 -4.78 0.23
C TRP A 162 -1.77 -3.83 -0.33
N VAL A 163 -2.93 -3.74 0.32
CA VAL A 163 -4.01 -2.83 -0.13
C VAL A 163 -3.60 -1.38 0.06
N VAL A 164 -2.99 -1.05 1.19
CA VAL A 164 -2.41 0.28 1.43
C VAL A 164 -1.35 0.60 0.38
N ASP A 165 -0.42 -0.32 0.11
CA ASP A 165 0.59 -0.18 -0.95
C ASP A 165 -0.03 0.07 -2.32
N HIS A 166 -1.04 -0.71 -2.71
CA HIS A 166 -1.76 -0.55 -3.97
C HIS A 166 -2.39 0.83 -4.10
N LEU A 167 -3.07 1.31 -3.06
CA LEU A 167 -3.72 2.62 -3.05
C LEU A 167 -2.70 3.77 -3.11
N LEU A 168 -1.57 3.66 -2.40
CA LEU A 168 -0.47 4.62 -2.45
C LEU A 168 0.12 4.72 -3.86
N ARG A 169 0.34 3.58 -4.53
CA ARG A 169 0.89 3.53 -5.89
C ARG A 169 0.01 4.27 -6.89
N ASN A 170 -1.32 4.12 -6.77
CA ASN A 170 -2.27 4.82 -7.62
C ASN A 170 -2.17 6.35 -7.45
N ALA A 171 -1.73 6.83 -6.29
CA ALA A 171 -1.48 8.25 -6.02
C ALA A 171 -0.03 8.69 -6.33
N GLY A 172 0.82 7.82 -6.89
CA GLY A 172 2.23 8.12 -7.17
C GLY A 172 3.12 8.14 -5.93
N ILE A 173 2.79 7.33 -4.93
CA ILE A 173 3.57 7.12 -3.71
C ILE A 173 4.03 5.65 -3.72
N TYR A 174 5.34 5.41 -3.64
CA TYR A 174 5.92 4.10 -3.96
C TYR A 174 6.77 3.54 -2.82
N THR A 175 6.61 2.26 -2.50
CA THR A 175 7.48 1.48 -1.60
C THR A 175 8.59 0.74 -2.37
N CYS A 176 8.33 0.40 -3.64
CA CYS A 176 9.25 -0.25 -4.57
C CYS A 176 8.94 0.22 -6.02
N PRO A 177 9.78 -0.09 -7.04
CA PRO A 177 9.64 0.47 -8.38
C PRO A 177 8.21 0.39 -8.94
N PRO A 178 7.69 1.44 -9.58
CA PRO A 178 6.36 1.42 -10.18
C PRO A 178 6.26 0.40 -11.34
N PRO A 179 5.03 -0.03 -11.71
CA PRO A 179 4.85 -0.74 -12.96
C PRO A 179 5.34 0.13 -14.13
N ARG A 180 5.95 -0.49 -15.14
CA ARG A 180 6.26 0.22 -16.38
C ARG A 180 4.97 0.73 -17.04
N PRO A 181 5.00 1.84 -17.78
CA PRO A 181 3.82 2.36 -18.49
C PRO A 181 3.15 1.36 -19.44
N ASP A 182 3.92 0.39 -19.96
CA ASP A 182 3.53 -0.64 -20.91
C ASP A 182 3.41 -2.05 -20.27
N SER A 183 3.29 -2.09 -18.94
CA SER A 183 3.12 -3.33 -18.19
C SER A 183 1.76 -3.98 -18.46
N ALA A 184 1.78 -5.26 -18.83
CA ALA A 184 0.58 -6.08 -18.99
C ALA A 184 0.26 -6.91 -17.74
N LEU A 185 1.26 -7.12 -16.88
CA LEU A 185 1.16 -7.80 -15.60
C LEU A 185 2.20 -7.20 -14.66
N TYR A 186 1.77 -6.82 -13.46
CA TYR A 186 2.67 -6.35 -12.41
C TYR A 186 2.19 -6.83 -11.04
N VAL A 187 3.13 -7.36 -10.27
CA VAL A 187 2.92 -7.87 -8.92
C VAL A 187 4.03 -7.29 -8.04
N SER A 188 3.67 -6.41 -7.11
CA SER A 188 4.66 -5.82 -6.19
C SER A 188 5.33 -6.88 -5.32
N LEU A 189 4.61 -7.97 -5.02
CA LEU A 189 4.94 -9.00 -4.01
C LEU A 189 5.09 -8.43 -2.60
N HIS A 190 4.64 -7.20 -2.38
CA HIS A 190 4.73 -6.49 -1.11
C HIS A 190 3.46 -6.73 -0.28
N GLY A 191 3.54 -7.64 0.69
CA GLY A 191 2.41 -8.03 1.55
C GLY A 191 1.30 -8.85 0.91
N GLY A 192 1.47 -9.23 -0.35
CA GLY A 192 0.49 -10.01 -1.07
C GLY A 192 1.04 -10.51 -2.37
N ILE A 193 0.38 -11.52 -2.92
CA ILE A 193 0.62 -12.04 -4.27
C ILE A 193 -0.52 -11.65 -5.22
N ALA A 194 -1.47 -10.82 -4.81
CA ALA A 194 -2.42 -10.21 -5.71
C ALA A 194 -1.67 -9.31 -6.71
N ALA A 195 -2.09 -9.36 -7.98
CA ALA A 195 -1.53 -8.51 -9.02
C ALA A 195 -2.05 -7.07 -8.86
N ASN A 196 -1.17 -6.07 -8.98
CA ASN A 196 -1.60 -4.68 -9.07
C ASN A 196 -2.10 -4.34 -10.48
N ILE A 197 -1.54 -5.00 -11.50
CA ILE A 197 -2.01 -4.98 -12.88
C ILE A 197 -2.15 -6.44 -13.31
N GLY A 198 -3.33 -6.85 -13.78
CA GLY A 198 -3.66 -8.23 -14.10
C GLY A 198 -4.47 -8.91 -13.01
N TYR A 199 -4.48 -10.24 -13.03
CA TYR A 199 -5.42 -11.02 -12.25
C TYR A 199 -4.76 -12.25 -11.64
N LEU A 200 -4.93 -12.49 -10.34
CA LEU A 200 -4.44 -13.69 -9.67
C LEU A 200 -5.44 -14.84 -9.86
N GLU A 201 -5.07 -15.85 -10.63
CA GLU A 201 -5.93 -16.99 -10.98
C GLU A 201 -5.84 -18.12 -9.95
N THR A 202 -4.63 -18.55 -9.59
CA THR A 202 -4.42 -19.65 -8.64
C THR A 202 -3.12 -19.47 -7.85
N THR A 203 -3.05 -20.12 -6.70
CA THR A 203 -1.87 -20.15 -5.84
C THR A 203 -1.59 -21.56 -5.36
N SER A 204 -0.33 -21.89 -5.11
CA SER A 204 0.08 -23.10 -4.39
C SER A 204 1.28 -22.82 -3.50
N GLY A 205 1.38 -23.53 -2.38
CA GLY A 205 2.39 -23.29 -1.36
C GLY A 205 1.92 -22.36 -0.23
N GLY A 206 2.80 -22.19 0.75
CA GLY A 206 2.53 -21.46 2.00
C GLY A 206 2.88 -19.98 1.93
N TRP A 207 2.24 -19.21 1.05
CA TRP A 207 2.38 -17.75 1.00
C TRP A 207 1.85 -17.11 2.29
N GLY A 208 2.75 -16.88 3.25
CA GLY A 208 2.42 -16.31 4.57
C GLY A 208 3.56 -15.52 5.21
N GLU A 209 4.74 -15.47 4.60
CA GLU A 209 5.94 -14.88 5.19
C GLU A 209 6.56 -13.81 4.29
N TRP A 210 6.90 -12.68 4.91
CA TRP A 210 7.52 -11.52 4.28
C TRP A 210 8.62 -10.96 5.18
N TYR A 211 9.73 -10.49 4.60
CA TYR A 211 10.87 -9.99 5.37
C TYR A 211 11.32 -8.64 4.86
N LYS A 212 11.58 -7.72 5.79
CA LYS A 212 12.28 -6.46 5.49
C LYS A 212 13.80 -6.69 5.35
N ALA A 213 14.35 -7.58 6.18
CA ALA A 213 15.76 -7.92 6.17
C ALA A 213 16.11 -8.70 4.89
N GLY A 214 17.01 -8.14 4.08
CA GLY A 214 17.36 -8.74 2.78
C GLY A 214 16.24 -8.67 1.74
N ALA A 215 15.34 -7.68 1.84
CA ALA A 215 14.43 -7.33 0.74
C ALA A 215 15.17 -6.48 -0.30
N PRO A 216 14.89 -6.62 -1.61
CA PRO A 216 15.38 -5.69 -2.62
C PRO A 216 15.04 -4.21 -2.35
N PHE A 217 13.85 -3.91 -1.81
CA PHE A 217 13.34 -2.55 -1.64
C PHE A 217 12.67 -2.29 -0.29
N GLU A 218 11.58 -3.00 0.04
CA GLU A 218 10.80 -2.70 1.26
C GLU A 218 10.50 -3.94 2.10
N CYS A 219 9.77 -4.91 1.54
CA CYS A 219 9.44 -6.13 2.25
C CYS A 219 9.12 -7.24 1.24
N ALA A 220 10.05 -8.18 1.12
CA ALA A 220 10.04 -9.19 0.09
C ALA A 220 9.28 -10.44 0.51
N ALA A 221 8.59 -11.06 -0.43
CA ALA A 221 7.96 -12.36 -0.21
C ALA A 221 9.03 -13.45 -0.08
N GLU A 222 8.84 -14.38 0.85
CA GLU A 222 9.71 -15.55 1.02
C GLU A 222 9.23 -16.73 0.17
N GLY A 223 10.18 -17.39 -0.49
CA GLY A 223 9.95 -18.64 -1.23
C GLY A 223 9.90 -19.87 -0.33
N GLY A 224 9.30 -20.94 -0.84
CA GLY A 224 9.29 -22.22 -0.14
C GLY A 224 10.69 -22.79 0.06
N TRP A 225 10.87 -23.59 1.13
CA TRP A 225 12.18 -24.09 1.54
C TRP A 225 12.61 -25.40 0.85
N GLY A 226 11.66 -26.15 0.29
CA GLY A 226 11.93 -27.39 -0.46
C GLY A 226 11.02 -27.63 -1.67
N THR A 227 9.89 -26.92 -1.73
CA THR A 227 8.98 -26.89 -2.88
C THR A 227 8.71 -25.44 -3.22
N PRO A 228 8.81 -25.03 -4.49
CA PRO A 228 8.56 -23.65 -4.89
C PRO A 228 7.12 -23.25 -4.54
N TYR A 229 6.98 -22.06 -3.96
CA TYR A 229 5.68 -21.41 -3.89
C TYR A 229 5.35 -20.86 -5.27
N GLN A 230 4.10 -21.02 -5.71
CA GLN A 230 3.69 -20.62 -7.05
C GLN A 230 2.43 -19.77 -7.00
N ALA A 231 2.37 -18.78 -7.88
CA ALA A 231 1.20 -17.95 -8.13
C ALA A 231 1.02 -17.82 -9.65
N THR A 232 -0.18 -18.11 -10.15
CA THR A 232 -0.52 -18.03 -11.57
C THR A 232 -1.40 -16.83 -11.81
N TYR A 233 -1.04 -16.04 -12.81
CA TYR A 233 -1.67 -14.81 -13.18
C TYR A 233 -2.23 -14.85 -14.59
N VAL A 234 -3.31 -14.10 -14.82
CA VAL A 234 -3.78 -13.72 -16.14
C VAL A 234 -3.41 -12.24 -16.34
N PRO A 235 -2.66 -11.88 -17.40
CA PRO A 235 -2.33 -10.49 -17.69
C PRO A 235 -3.58 -9.61 -17.90
N GLU A 236 -3.51 -8.33 -17.54
CA GLU A 236 -4.59 -7.36 -17.80
C GLU A 236 -4.83 -7.21 -19.31
N SER A 237 -3.74 -7.25 -20.08
CA SER A 237 -3.74 -7.27 -21.55
C SER A 237 -3.03 -8.53 -22.03
N MET A 238 -3.63 -9.29 -22.94
CA MET A 238 -3.05 -10.52 -23.52
C MET A 238 -2.25 -10.19 -24.78
N PRO A 239 -0.92 -10.05 -24.72
CA PRO A 239 -0.14 -9.67 -25.88
C PRO A 239 -0.05 -10.82 -26.88
N LEU A 240 -0.06 -10.49 -28.18
CA LEU A 240 0.03 -11.47 -29.26
C LEU A 240 1.48 -11.67 -29.73
N PHE A 241 1.97 -12.91 -29.65
CA PHE A 241 3.31 -13.25 -30.10
C PHE A 241 3.48 -13.01 -31.60
N GLY A 242 4.54 -12.28 -31.98
CA GLY A 242 4.81 -11.92 -33.38
C GLY A 242 4.04 -10.69 -33.88
N ARG A 243 3.11 -10.13 -33.09
CA ARG A 243 2.46 -8.85 -33.37
C ARG A 243 2.88 -7.74 -32.40
N THR A 244 3.46 -8.11 -31.26
CA THR A 244 4.19 -7.20 -30.37
C THR A 244 5.68 -7.20 -30.68
N ALA A 245 6.34 -6.05 -30.49
CA ALA A 245 7.79 -5.89 -30.73
C ALA A 245 8.65 -6.82 -29.87
N GLY A 246 8.18 -7.13 -28.66
CA GLY A 246 8.72 -8.16 -27.77
C GLY A 246 8.09 -8.04 -26.38
N LEU A 247 8.48 -8.95 -25.50
CA LEU A 247 8.07 -9.00 -24.10
C LEU A 247 9.29 -8.84 -23.20
N TRP A 248 9.15 -8.00 -22.18
CA TRP A 248 10.15 -7.84 -21.13
C TRP A 248 9.61 -8.46 -19.84
N PHE A 249 10.20 -9.56 -19.42
CA PHE A 249 9.93 -10.20 -18.13
C PHE A 249 11.00 -9.79 -17.15
N GLU A 250 10.65 -9.36 -15.94
CA GLU A 250 11.65 -9.02 -14.93
C GLU A 250 11.13 -9.19 -13.50
N PHE A 251 12.08 -9.27 -12.58
CA PHE A 251 11.83 -9.24 -11.14
C PHE A 251 13.09 -8.79 -10.39
N TRP A 252 12.95 -8.53 -9.09
CA TRP A 252 14.06 -8.30 -8.18
C TRP A 252 14.08 -9.39 -7.12
N ALA A 253 15.26 -9.91 -6.82
CA ALA A 253 15.41 -10.94 -5.80
C ALA A 253 16.71 -10.81 -5.01
N VAL A 254 16.75 -11.49 -3.86
CA VAL A 254 17.95 -11.70 -3.05
C VAL A 254 18.12 -13.19 -2.83
N ASN A 255 19.33 -13.67 -3.11
CA ASN A 255 19.73 -15.05 -2.85
C ASN A 255 19.88 -15.30 -1.34
N LYS A 256 19.22 -16.35 -0.83
CA LYS A 256 19.15 -16.72 0.60
C LYS A 256 19.39 -18.23 0.82
N PRO A 257 20.60 -18.77 0.57
CA PRO A 257 20.95 -20.12 1.00
C PRO A 257 20.97 -20.18 2.54
N PRO A 258 20.67 -21.33 3.19
CA PRO A 258 21.33 -22.61 2.88
C PRO A 258 20.43 -23.78 2.46
N HIS A 259 19.11 -23.61 2.35
CA HIS A 259 18.18 -24.75 2.28
C HIS A 259 17.99 -25.41 0.89
N GLY A 260 18.92 -25.21 -0.05
CA GLY A 260 18.93 -25.86 -1.37
C GLY A 260 19.15 -24.87 -2.53
N ASP A 261 18.62 -25.22 -3.71
CA ASP A 261 18.66 -24.34 -4.88
C ASP A 261 17.75 -23.12 -4.63
N SER A 262 18.34 -21.92 -4.62
CA SER A 262 17.65 -20.64 -4.60
C SER A 262 17.24 -20.28 -6.02
N THR A 263 15.93 -20.27 -6.30
CA THR A 263 15.41 -20.10 -7.66
C THR A 263 14.20 -19.18 -7.73
N VAL A 264 14.13 -18.47 -8.85
CA VAL A 264 12.92 -17.80 -9.34
C VAL A 264 12.59 -18.35 -10.71
N GLU A 265 11.34 -18.74 -10.92
CA GLU A 265 10.84 -19.27 -12.18
C GLU A 265 9.67 -18.42 -12.69
N ILE A 266 9.68 -18.10 -13.98
CA ILE A 266 8.55 -17.49 -14.69
C ILE A 266 8.16 -18.43 -15.81
N GLN A 267 6.94 -18.97 -15.78
CA GLN A 267 6.40 -19.81 -16.85
C GLN A 267 5.20 -19.12 -17.50
N SER A 268 5.28 -18.82 -18.79
CA SER A 268 4.16 -18.29 -19.57
C SER A 268 3.51 -19.38 -20.42
N SER A 269 2.17 -19.39 -20.47
CA SER A 269 1.38 -20.32 -21.30
C SER A 269 0.79 -19.58 -22.48
N TRP A 270 0.84 -20.21 -23.65
CA TRP A 270 0.48 -19.62 -24.92
C TRP A 270 -0.49 -20.52 -25.67
N SER A 271 -1.71 -20.05 -25.91
CA SER A 271 -2.75 -20.86 -26.55
C SER A 271 -2.56 -20.92 -28.07
N LEU A 272 -2.54 -22.14 -28.62
CA LEU A 272 -2.43 -22.39 -30.06
C LEU A 272 -3.78 -22.70 -30.70
N VAL A 273 -4.53 -23.57 -30.02
CA VAL A 273 -5.91 -23.99 -30.26
C VAL A 273 -6.52 -24.32 -28.90
N GLU A 274 -7.83 -24.56 -28.84
CA GLU A 274 -8.50 -24.86 -27.57
C GLU A 274 -7.85 -26.07 -26.87
N GLY A 275 -7.48 -25.91 -25.60
CA GLY A 275 -6.87 -26.95 -24.79
C GLY A 275 -5.42 -27.33 -25.12
N ARG A 276 -4.77 -26.71 -26.11
CA ARG A 276 -3.35 -26.95 -26.43
C ARG A 276 -2.51 -25.70 -26.26
N PHE A 277 -1.45 -25.84 -25.47
CA PHE A 277 -0.57 -24.74 -25.09
C PHE A 277 0.88 -25.05 -25.43
N ASN A 278 1.64 -23.99 -25.70
CA ASN A 278 3.08 -23.98 -25.53
C ASN A 278 3.44 -23.25 -24.24
N TYR A 279 4.57 -23.63 -23.67
CA TYR A 279 5.12 -23.05 -22.45
C TYR A 279 6.47 -22.44 -22.76
N LEU A 280 6.70 -21.23 -22.26
CA LEU A 280 8.03 -20.63 -22.15
C LEU A 280 8.35 -20.49 -20.67
N THR A 281 9.39 -21.17 -20.21
CA THR A 281 9.85 -21.12 -18.81
C THR A 281 11.21 -20.47 -18.74
N LEU A 282 11.32 -19.40 -17.94
CA LEU A 282 12.52 -18.64 -17.64
C LEU A 282 12.89 -18.89 -16.18
N THR A 283 14.10 -19.35 -15.91
CA THR A 283 14.55 -19.70 -14.56
C THR A 283 15.84 -18.98 -14.24
N ALA A 284 15.88 -18.27 -13.11
CA ALA A 284 17.12 -17.83 -12.49
C ALA A 284 17.44 -18.75 -11.31
N ASN A 285 18.59 -19.42 -11.35
CA ASN A 285 19.10 -20.22 -10.25
C ASN A 285 20.32 -19.52 -9.66
N PHE A 286 20.13 -18.89 -8.51
CA PHE A 286 21.15 -18.12 -7.83
C PHE A 286 22.23 -19.02 -7.26
N THR A 287 21.87 -20.17 -6.68
CA THR A 287 22.84 -21.14 -6.14
C THR A 287 23.85 -21.61 -7.19
N LYS A 288 23.38 -21.94 -8.40
CA LYS A 288 24.22 -22.41 -9.51
C LYS A 288 24.82 -21.28 -10.35
N GLY A 289 24.35 -20.05 -10.14
CA GLY A 289 24.68 -18.88 -10.95
C GLY A 289 24.32 -19.04 -12.43
N THR A 290 23.11 -19.54 -12.70
CA THR A 290 22.64 -19.80 -14.06
C THR A 290 21.30 -19.14 -14.35
N LEU A 291 21.11 -18.77 -15.62
CA LEU A 291 19.83 -18.40 -16.20
C LEU A 291 19.49 -19.49 -17.22
N THR A 292 18.27 -20.01 -17.19
CA THR A 292 17.80 -21.02 -18.14
C THR A 292 16.54 -20.53 -18.82
N ALA A 293 16.38 -20.82 -20.11
CA ALA A 293 15.11 -20.66 -20.82
C ALA A 293 14.76 -21.97 -21.51
N SER A 294 13.52 -22.44 -21.36
CA SER A 294 13.01 -23.61 -22.07
C SER A 294 11.70 -23.29 -22.77
N CYS A 295 11.47 -23.91 -23.93
CA CYS A 295 10.24 -23.69 -24.68
C CYS A 295 9.76 -24.96 -25.38
N GLY A 296 8.48 -25.30 -25.21
CA GLY A 296 7.86 -26.44 -25.90
C GLY A 296 6.44 -26.71 -25.44
N ALA A 297 5.91 -27.88 -25.79
CA ALA A 297 4.52 -28.26 -25.51
C ALA A 297 4.32 -28.90 -24.12
N ASP A 298 5.40 -29.34 -23.46
CA ASP A 298 5.30 -29.96 -22.13
C ASP A 298 5.30 -28.86 -21.04
N PRO A 299 4.40 -28.89 -20.05
CA PRO A 299 4.45 -27.95 -18.93
C PRO A 299 5.68 -28.14 -18.02
N ASP A 300 6.34 -29.29 -18.08
CA ASP A 300 7.62 -29.56 -17.41
C ASP A 300 8.78 -29.00 -18.27
N PRO A 301 9.49 -27.96 -17.81
CA PRO A 301 10.56 -27.34 -18.58
C PRO A 301 11.73 -28.29 -18.90
N THR A 302 11.92 -29.37 -18.12
CA THR A 302 13.03 -30.31 -18.31
C THR A 302 12.86 -31.21 -19.53
N LYS A 303 11.64 -31.30 -20.07
CA LYS A 303 11.32 -32.11 -21.26
C LYS A 303 11.30 -31.30 -22.55
N ASN A 304 11.55 -29.99 -22.45
CA ASN A 304 11.57 -29.09 -23.58
C ASN A 304 13.01 -28.72 -23.97
N PRO A 305 13.26 -28.35 -25.24
CA PRO A 305 14.50 -27.69 -25.63
C PRO A 305 14.80 -26.48 -24.73
N SER A 306 16.06 -26.35 -24.32
CA SER A 306 16.49 -25.31 -23.38
C SER A 306 17.81 -24.66 -23.77
N LEU A 307 18.01 -23.46 -23.22
CA LEU A 307 19.21 -22.63 -23.30
C LEU A 307 19.66 -22.33 -21.88
N THR A 308 20.97 -22.32 -21.66
CA THR A 308 21.56 -21.98 -20.35
C THR A 308 22.66 -20.94 -20.54
N TRP A 309 22.61 -19.90 -19.72
CA TRP A 309 23.66 -18.92 -19.55
C TRP A 309 24.20 -18.98 -18.13
N THR A 310 25.50 -18.77 -17.96
CA THR A 310 26.16 -18.83 -16.66
C THR A 310 26.78 -17.49 -16.31
N TRP A 311 26.58 -17.04 -15.08
CA TRP A 311 27.24 -15.87 -14.52
C TRP A 311 27.50 -16.09 -13.04
N ALA A 312 28.75 -16.40 -12.69
CA ALA A 312 29.14 -16.79 -11.34
C ALA A 312 28.74 -15.75 -10.26
N SER A 313 28.70 -14.45 -10.60
CA SER A 313 28.30 -13.40 -9.67
C SER A 313 26.84 -13.50 -9.18
N MET A 314 25.99 -14.29 -9.84
CA MET A 314 24.63 -14.57 -9.38
C MET A 314 24.55 -15.37 -8.07
N SER A 315 25.60 -16.12 -7.71
CA SER A 315 25.64 -16.85 -6.44
C SER A 315 25.97 -15.98 -5.24
N THR A 316 26.17 -14.68 -5.46
CA THR A 316 26.39 -13.73 -4.37
C THR A 316 25.16 -13.68 -3.45
N VAL A 317 25.36 -13.98 -2.17
CA VAL A 317 24.32 -14.02 -1.15
C VAL A 317 24.04 -12.61 -0.62
N ASP A 318 22.81 -12.37 -0.19
CA ASP A 318 22.40 -11.12 0.50
C ASP A 318 22.58 -9.83 -0.31
N ARG A 319 22.69 -9.94 -1.64
CA ARG A 319 22.75 -8.80 -2.54
C ARG A 319 21.49 -8.74 -3.40
N PRO A 320 20.79 -7.59 -3.45
CA PRO A 320 19.68 -7.40 -4.38
C PRO A 320 20.15 -7.59 -5.82
N MET A 321 19.38 -8.33 -6.59
CA MET A 321 19.62 -8.58 -8.01
C MET A 321 18.36 -8.23 -8.79
N HIS A 322 18.54 -7.53 -9.89
CA HIS A 322 17.53 -7.40 -10.94
C HIS A 322 17.82 -8.45 -12.00
N VAL A 323 16.78 -9.19 -12.42
CA VAL A 323 16.87 -10.14 -13.54
C VAL A 323 15.79 -9.78 -14.55
N GLY A 324 16.18 -9.62 -15.80
CA GLY A 324 15.29 -9.35 -16.92
C GLY A 324 15.54 -10.28 -18.11
N TRP A 325 14.50 -10.57 -18.88
CA TRP A 325 14.60 -11.25 -20.17
C TRP A 325 13.83 -10.47 -21.23
N TRP A 326 14.50 -10.19 -22.34
CA TRP A 326 13.87 -9.74 -23.56
C TRP A 326 13.51 -10.93 -24.44
N VAL A 327 12.24 -11.11 -24.70
CA VAL A 327 11.71 -12.23 -25.48
C VAL A 327 11.03 -11.67 -26.72
N ARG A 328 11.51 -12.05 -27.91
CA ARG A 328 10.94 -11.58 -29.17
C ARG A 328 10.73 -12.71 -30.16
N SER A 329 9.75 -12.50 -31.04
CA SER A 329 9.50 -13.37 -32.18
C SER A 329 10.25 -12.83 -33.39
N ALA A 330 11.13 -13.65 -33.96
CA ALA A 330 11.69 -13.46 -35.29
C ALA A 330 11.41 -14.73 -36.12
N ALA A 331 12.32 -15.14 -37.01
CA ALA A 331 12.27 -16.49 -37.59
C ALA A 331 12.36 -17.61 -36.53
N ARG A 332 12.89 -17.28 -35.34
CA ARG A 332 13.03 -18.14 -34.16
C ARG A 332 12.61 -17.36 -32.91
N LEU A 333 12.39 -18.06 -31.80
CA LEU A 333 12.26 -17.43 -30.49
C LEU A 333 13.65 -16.94 -30.06
N THR A 334 13.80 -15.62 -29.89
CA THR A 334 15.05 -15.01 -29.44
C THR A 334 14.89 -14.51 -28.01
N ILE A 335 15.83 -14.88 -27.15
CA ILE A 335 15.83 -14.54 -25.73
C ILE A 335 17.15 -13.88 -25.38
N THR A 336 17.09 -12.69 -24.80
CA THR A 336 18.27 -11.99 -24.26
C THR A 336 18.12 -11.75 -22.76
N PRO A 337 18.83 -12.51 -21.92
CA PRO A 337 18.87 -12.24 -20.49
C PRO A 337 19.71 -10.99 -20.17
N VAL A 338 19.33 -10.30 -19.10
CA VAL A 338 20.05 -9.17 -18.50
C VAL A 338 19.99 -9.32 -16.99
N VAL A 339 21.11 -9.13 -16.30
CA VAL A 339 21.16 -9.16 -14.83
C VAL A 339 21.92 -7.97 -14.30
N THR A 340 21.44 -7.36 -13.23
CA THR A 340 22.14 -6.30 -12.51
C THR A 340 22.33 -6.69 -11.05
N LEU A 341 23.57 -6.66 -10.55
CA LEU A 341 23.89 -6.95 -9.15
C LEU A 341 24.00 -5.64 -8.36
N GLY A 342 23.10 -5.45 -7.39
CA GLY A 342 23.04 -4.26 -6.53
C GLY A 342 22.94 -2.96 -7.33
N SER A 343 23.82 -2.01 -7.02
CA SER A 343 23.94 -0.74 -7.73
C SER A 343 24.88 -0.79 -8.95
N GLY A 344 25.39 -1.96 -9.34
CA GLY A 344 26.29 -2.10 -10.50
C GLY A 344 25.63 -1.81 -11.85
N ASP A 345 26.43 -1.94 -12.90
CA ASP A 345 25.97 -1.87 -14.29
C ASP A 345 25.29 -3.18 -14.72
N PRO A 346 24.27 -3.12 -15.60
CA PRO A 346 23.64 -4.31 -16.13
C PRO A 346 24.60 -5.14 -16.99
N PHE A 347 24.64 -6.44 -16.72
CA PHE A 347 25.30 -7.43 -17.57
C PHE A 347 24.29 -8.01 -18.55
N THR A 348 24.51 -7.76 -19.85
CA THR A 348 23.67 -8.30 -20.93
C THR A 348 24.33 -9.51 -21.55
N PHE A 349 23.61 -10.62 -21.61
CA PHE A 349 24.11 -11.84 -22.24
C PHE A 349 23.91 -11.82 -23.75
N ASN A 350 24.60 -12.72 -24.45
CA ASN A 350 24.36 -12.98 -25.87
C ASN A 350 22.95 -13.56 -26.09
N ASP A 351 22.35 -13.22 -27.23
CA ASP A 351 21.08 -13.80 -27.67
C ASP A 351 21.18 -15.33 -27.74
N GLY A 352 20.17 -15.99 -27.17
CA GLY A 352 19.93 -17.41 -27.38
C GLY A 352 18.71 -17.63 -28.27
N PHE A 353 18.73 -18.76 -28.99
CA PHE A 353 17.72 -19.09 -29.99
C PHE A 353 17.09 -20.44 -29.71
N LEU A 354 15.75 -20.48 -29.66
CA LEU A 354 14.98 -21.72 -29.61
C LEU A 354 14.17 -21.84 -30.91
N ASP A 355 14.28 -23.01 -31.54
CA ASP A 355 13.42 -23.39 -32.67
C ASP A 355 12.01 -23.68 -32.14
N ALA A 356 11.21 -22.63 -31.97
CA ALA A 356 9.83 -22.71 -31.49
C ALA A 356 8.84 -22.22 -32.57
N PRO A 357 8.75 -22.88 -33.75
CA PRO A 357 7.82 -22.50 -34.83
C PRO A 357 6.35 -22.56 -34.39
N THR A 358 6.06 -23.21 -33.26
CA THR A 358 4.72 -23.42 -32.74
C THR A 358 4.20 -22.26 -31.89
N MET A 359 5.02 -21.32 -31.39
CA MET A 359 4.51 -20.15 -30.64
C MET A 359 3.96 -19.04 -31.55
N THR A 360 4.24 -19.09 -32.84
CA THR A 360 3.88 -18.05 -33.82
C THR A 360 2.36 -17.87 -33.89
N HIS A 361 1.87 -16.65 -33.64
CA HIS A 361 0.45 -16.27 -33.61
C HIS A 361 -0.38 -16.77 -32.41
N SER A 362 0.24 -16.89 -31.24
CA SER A 362 -0.44 -17.23 -29.98
C SER A 362 -0.54 -16.02 -29.05
N ALA A 363 -1.53 -16.01 -28.15
CA ALA A 363 -1.65 -15.02 -27.08
C ALA A 363 -1.08 -15.57 -25.77
N VAL A 364 -0.44 -14.72 -24.96
CA VAL A 364 -0.13 -15.08 -23.56
C VAL A 364 -1.45 -15.22 -22.82
N THR A 365 -1.75 -16.43 -22.36
CA THR A 365 -2.97 -16.68 -21.60
C THR A 365 -2.76 -16.62 -20.10
N LYS A 366 -1.59 -17.05 -19.64
CA LYS A 366 -1.24 -17.17 -18.22
C LYS A 366 0.24 -16.96 -18.01
N VAL A 367 0.60 -16.48 -16.83
CA VAL A 367 1.98 -16.40 -16.38
C VAL A 367 2.07 -16.88 -14.94
N ARG A 368 2.84 -17.93 -14.68
CA ARG A 368 3.14 -18.46 -13.35
C ARG A 368 4.46 -17.90 -12.86
N PHE A 369 4.46 -17.40 -11.63
CA PHE A 369 5.67 -17.02 -10.90
C PHE A 369 5.92 -18.07 -9.80
N GLY A 370 7.14 -18.62 -9.78
CA GLY A 370 7.61 -19.60 -8.81
C GLY A 370 8.78 -19.05 -8.00
N LEU A 371 8.78 -19.27 -6.68
CA LEU A 371 9.79 -18.77 -5.76
C LEU A 371 10.23 -19.87 -4.78
N ASN A 372 11.54 -20.14 -4.71
CA ASN A 372 12.14 -21.15 -3.85
C ASN A 372 13.43 -20.63 -3.21
N ASN A 373 13.57 -20.73 -1.88
CA ASN A 373 14.78 -20.32 -1.14
C ASN A 373 15.33 -18.93 -1.53
N ALA A 374 14.45 -17.97 -1.81
CA ALA A 374 14.80 -16.64 -2.25
C ALA A 374 13.76 -15.62 -1.72
N HIS A 375 14.18 -14.37 -1.64
CA HIS A 375 13.30 -13.24 -1.39
C HIS A 375 13.07 -12.48 -2.69
N ALA A 376 11.82 -12.18 -3.06
CA ALA A 376 11.53 -11.47 -4.32
C ALA A 376 10.51 -10.32 -4.18
N GLU A 377 10.67 -9.31 -5.03
CA GLU A 377 9.79 -8.15 -5.20
C GLU A 377 9.63 -7.78 -6.69
N CYS A 378 8.54 -7.09 -7.03
CA CYS A 378 8.33 -6.42 -8.32
C CYS A 378 8.41 -7.32 -9.56
N PHE A 379 7.73 -8.47 -9.53
CA PHE A 379 7.58 -9.29 -10.73
C PHE A 379 6.69 -8.57 -11.76
N GLN A 380 7.15 -8.45 -13.00
CA GLN A 380 6.37 -7.84 -14.07
C GLN A 380 6.64 -8.42 -15.45
N MET A 381 5.64 -8.30 -16.33
CA MET A 381 5.72 -8.54 -17.76
C MET A 381 5.23 -7.29 -18.50
N SER A 382 6.08 -6.75 -19.37
CA SER A 382 5.81 -5.52 -20.13
C SER A 382 5.97 -5.72 -21.63
N THR A 383 5.43 -4.80 -22.42
CA THR A 383 5.38 -4.87 -23.90
C THR A 383 6.10 -3.70 -24.57
N PRO A 384 7.38 -3.42 -24.24
CA PRO A 384 8.00 -2.18 -24.68
C PRO A 384 8.25 -2.23 -26.19
N PRO A 385 8.27 -1.09 -26.89
CA PRO A 385 8.53 -1.05 -28.33
C PRO A 385 9.95 -1.52 -28.69
N THR A 386 10.89 -1.42 -27.75
CA THR A 386 12.28 -1.84 -27.88
C THR A 386 12.79 -2.40 -26.56
N ARG A 387 13.86 -3.21 -26.61
CA ARG A 387 14.54 -3.68 -25.41
C ARG A 387 15.10 -2.49 -24.60
N PRO A 388 14.93 -2.46 -23.26
CA PRO A 388 15.68 -1.56 -22.39
C PRO A 388 17.20 -1.68 -22.59
N THR A 389 17.94 -0.57 -22.69
CA THR A 389 19.38 -0.59 -22.97
C THR A 389 20.23 0.14 -21.95
N THR A 390 19.71 1.19 -21.31
CA THR A 390 20.46 1.93 -20.28
C THR A 390 20.20 1.34 -18.89
N THR A 391 21.09 1.58 -17.93
CA THR A 391 20.88 1.18 -16.53
C THR A 391 19.56 1.69 -15.96
N ALA A 392 19.20 2.94 -16.28
CA ALA A 392 17.93 3.55 -15.87
C ALA A 392 16.73 2.84 -16.52
N GLU A 393 16.78 2.50 -17.81
CA GLU A 393 15.71 1.77 -18.48
C GLU A 393 15.59 0.34 -17.96
N ILE A 394 16.72 -0.37 -17.79
CA ILE A 394 16.75 -1.78 -17.38
C ILE A 394 16.25 -1.93 -15.95
N THR A 395 16.75 -1.10 -15.02
CA THR A 395 16.46 -1.25 -13.58
C THR A 395 15.45 -0.24 -13.02
N GLN A 396 14.91 0.64 -13.87
CA GLN A 396 14.11 1.81 -13.46
C GLN A 396 14.84 2.77 -12.51
N ARG A 397 16.17 2.70 -12.43
CA ARG A 397 16.94 3.54 -11.51
C ARG A 397 16.86 5.01 -11.91
N GLY A 398 16.57 5.88 -10.94
CA GLY A 398 16.47 7.32 -11.15
C GLY A 398 15.17 7.79 -11.80
N THR A 399 14.26 6.88 -12.17
CA THR A 399 12.93 7.22 -12.72
C THR A 399 11.84 7.28 -11.66
N TRP A 400 12.15 6.86 -10.43
CA TRP A 400 11.26 6.87 -9.29
C TRP A 400 12.03 7.08 -7.99
N GLN A 401 11.32 7.41 -6.92
CA GLN A 401 11.86 7.49 -5.57
C GLN A 401 10.93 6.78 -4.60
N ARG A 402 11.52 6.02 -3.68
CA ARG A 402 10.78 5.45 -2.56
C ARG A 402 10.30 6.56 -1.63
N THR A 403 8.98 6.65 -1.50
CA THR A 403 8.27 7.71 -0.78
C THR A 403 7.28 7.15 0.25
N ALA A 404 7.29 5.83 0.47
CA ALA A 404 6.56 5.16 1.54
C ALA A 404 7.43 4.12 2.26
N ALA A 405 7.05 3.84 3.51
CA ALA A 405 7.54 2.72 4.30
C ALA A 405 6.36 2.05 5.02
N LEU A 406 6.20 0.75 4.85
CA LEU A 406 5.18 -0.07 5.51
C LEU A 406 5.85 -1.14 6.38
N THR A 407 5.26 -1.45 7.54
CA THR A 407 5.71 -2.59 8.35
C THR A 407 5.45 -3.93 7.68
N ARG A 408 6.04 -5.00 8.23
CA ARG A 408 5.78 -6.37 7.78
C ARG A 408 4.26 -6.65 7.82
N PRO A 409 3.70 -7.29 6.79
CA PRO A 409 2.34 -7.80 6.76
C PRO A 409 1.99 -8.61 7.99
N ALA A 410 0.84 -8.33 8.60
CA ALA A 410 0.41 -9.01 9.81
C ALA A 410 -0.83 -9.91 9.64
N PHE A 411 -1.73 -9.56 8.71
CA PHE A 411 -3.02 -10.23 8.58
C PHE A 411 -3.26 -10.70 7.15
N ALA A 412 -3.65 -11.96 7.02
CA ALA A 412 -4.01 -12.56 5.75
C ALA A 412 -5.36 -12.05 5.24
N LEU A 413 -5.40 -11.66 3.96
CA LEU A 413 -6.63 -11.49 3.20
C LEU A 413 -6.71 -12.59 2.13
N ARG A 414 -7.75 -13.42 2.22
CA ARG A 414 -8.09 -14.39 1.18
C ARG A 414 -8.98 -13.78 0.10
N THR A 415 -9.81 -12.82 0.50
CA THR A 415 -10.64 -12.00 -0.38
C THR A 415 -10.45 -10.53 0.01
N LEU A 416 -10.63 -9.63 -0.95
CA LEU A 416 -10.54 -8.19 -0.70
C LEU A 416 -11.96 -7.64 -0.42
N PRO A 417 -12.19 -7.03 0.76
CA PRO A 417 -13.48 -6.41 1.08
C PRO A 417 -13.91 -5.38 0.05
N ALA A 418 -15.22 -5.13 -0.03
CA ALA A 418 -15.72 -4.05 -0.85
C ALA A 418 -15.32 -2.69 -0.27
N VAL A 419 -14.64 -1.87 -1.07
CA VAL A 419 -14.17 -0.55 -0.67
C VAL A 419 -15.06 0.56 -1.25
N LYS A 420 -15.21 1.65 -0.50
CA LYS A 420 -15.96 2.86 -0.91
C LYS A 420 -15.20 4.12 -0.48
N GLY A 421 -15.51 5.24 -1.13
CA GLY A 421 -14.90 6.54 -0.82
C GLY A 421 -13.54 6.74 -1.47
N SER A 422 -12.71 7.58 -0.85
CA SER A 422 -11.36 7.88 -1.33
C SER A 422 -10.33 6.85 -0.85
N ALA A 423 -9.15 6.84 -1.48
CA ALA A 423 -8.04 6.00 -1.03
C ALA A 423 -7.66 6.29 0.44
N TRP A 424 -7.73 7.55 0.87
CA TRP A 424 -7.50 7.92 2.28
C TRP A 424 -8.56 7.37 3.22
N ASP A 425 -9.83 7.36 2.82
CA ASP A 425 -10.92 6.80 3.64
C ASP A 425 -10.71 5.30 3.86
N VAL A 426 -10.31 4.56 2.83
CA VAL A 426 -10.01 3.13 2.92
C VAL A 426 -8.77 2.86 3.75
N ILE A 427 -7.68 3.62 3.56
CA ILE A 427 -6.48 3.50 4.42
C ILE A 427 -6.84 3.77 5.88
N THR A 428 -7.73 4.73 6.14
CA THR A 428 -8.23 5.03 7.48
C THR A 428 -9.05 3.90 8.07
N GLU A 429 -9.93 3.30 7.28
CA GLU A 429 -10.72 2.14 7.69
C GLU A 429 -9.82 0.95 8.02
N ILE A 430 -8.84 0.65 7.15
CA ILE A 430 -7.88 -0.43 7.38
C ILE A 430 -7.10 -0.16 8.67
N ALA A 431 -6.56 1.06 8.84
CA ALA A 431 -5.79 1.42 10.03
C ALA A 431 -6.59 1.20 11.32
N ARG A 432 -7.88 1.56 11.32
CA ARG A 432 -8.79 1.31 12.45
C ARG A 432 -8.98 -0.19 12.69
N ALA A 433 -9.38 -0.93 11.64
CA ALA A 433 -9.67 -2.35 11.73
C ALA A 433 -8.46 -3.18 12.21
N THR A 434 -7.24 -2.79 11.83
CA THR A 434 -6.00 -3.53 12.11
C THR A 434 -5.15 -2.93 13.23
N LEU A 435 -5.68 -1.93 13.96
CA LEU A 435 -4.97 -1.20 15.02
C LEU A 435 -3.60 -0.69 14.56
N SER A 436 -3.58 -0.06 13.40
CA SER A 436 -2.37 0.43 12.74
C SER A 436 -2.36 1.95 12.70
N THR A 437 -1.19 2.52 12.42
CA THR A 437 -1.00 3.96 12.25
C THR A 437 -0.61 4.27 10.82
N ALA A 438 -1.23 5.31 10.24
CA ALA A 438 -0.91 5.81 8.91
C ALA A 438 -0.70 7.32 8.96
N GLU A 439 0.46 7.80 8.48
CA GLU A 439 0.82 9.22 8.59
C GLU A 439 1.77 9.67 7.49
N PHE A 440 1.74 10.95 7.15
CA PHE A 440 2.79 11.59 6.37
C PHE A 440 3.81 12.25 7.28
N LEU A 441 5.09 11.94 7.03
CA LEU A 441 6.19 12.61 7.67
C LEU A 441 6.36 14.03 7.11
N PRO A 442 7.01 14.93 7.85
CA PRO A 442 7.28 16.31 7.41
C PRO A 442 7.95 16.47 6.05
N ASN A 443 8.70 15.46 5.60
CA ASN A 443 9.35 15.44 4.29
C ASN A 443 8.42 14.96 3.15
N GLY A 444 7.18 14.58 3.45
CA GLY A 444 6.18 14.06 2.53
C GLY A 444 6.23 12.55 2.30
N GLN A 445 7.05 11.80 3.05
CA GLN A 445 7.05 10.33 2.99
C GLN A 445 5.90 9.75 3.81
N PHE A 446 5.24 8.73 3.28
CA PHE A 446 4.19 8.00 3.98
C PHE A 446 4.79 6.93 4.91
N ARG A 447 4.27 6.81 6.13
CA ARG A 447 4.68 5.80 7.11
C ARG A 447 3.45 5.03 7.59
N TRP A 448 3.54 3.70 7.49
CA TRP A 448 2.56 2.77 8.06
C TRP A 448 3.23 1.90 9.13
N ASN A 449 2.63 1.84 10.31
CA ASN A 449 3.03 0.88 11.34
C ASN A 449 1.86 0.04 11.81
N SER A 450 2.07 -1.27 11.85
CA SER A 450 1.10 -2.23 12.40
C SER A 450 0.97 -2.10 13.93
N TYR A 451 -0.05 -2.78 14.47
CA TYR A 451 -0.32 -2.86 15.91
C TYR A 451 0.89 -3.28 16.75
N ALA A 452 1.84 -3.99 16.14
CA ALA A 452 3.05 -4.46 16.81
C ALA A 452 3.98 -3.32 17.27
N ARG A 453 3.87 -2.10 16.71
CA ARG A 453 4.66 -0.94 17.14
C ARG A 453 4.55 -0.67 18.64
N TRP A 454 3.40 -0.99 19.23
CA TRP A 454 3.09 -0.70 20.63
C TRP A 454 3.21 -1.92 21.55
N ALA A 455 3.62 -3.06 21.01
CA ALA A 455 3.73 -4.30 21.77
C ALA A 455 4.84 -4.27 22.83
N THR A 456 5.80 -3.36 22.70
CA THR A 456 6.90 -3.20 23.67
C THR A 456 6.84 -1.82 24.31
N THR A 457 6.73 -1.80 25.64
CA THR A 457 6.84 -0.56 26.40
C THR A 457 8.27 -0.01 26.28
N PRO A 458 8.45 1.26 25.86
CA PRO A 458 9.76 1.88 25.80
C PRO A 458 10.41 1.94 27.19
N ALA A 459 11.70 1.58 27.26
CA ALA A 459 12.49 1.68 28.49
C ALA A 459 13.20 3.05 28.63
N THR A 460 13.37 3.78 27.53
CA THR A 460 14.09 5.05 27.48
C THR A 460 13.32 6.08 26.66
N ALA A 461 13.50 7.36 27.00
CA ALA A 461 12.99 8.45 26.19
C ALA A 461 13.90 8.70 24.98
N GLY A 462 13.31 9.12 23.87
CA GLY A 462 14.07 9.68 22.75
C GLY A 462 14.65 11.05 23.10
N VAL A 463 13.88 11.88 23.84
CA VAL A 463 14.29 13.18 24.39
C VAL A 463 13.61 13.45 25.73
N THR A 464 14.31 14.16 26.61
CA THR A 464 13.72 14.82 27.76
C THR A 464 13.22 16.19 27.34
N VAL A 465 11.92 16.43 27.38
CA VAL A 465 11.35 17.75 27.07
C VAL A 465 11.37 18.60 28.33
N THR A 466 11.79 19.87 28.18
CA THR A 466 11.74 20.86 29.25
C THR A 466 10.59 21.80 28.98
N SER A 467 9.71 21.94 29.96
CA SER A 467 8.62 22.91 29.90
C SER A 467 9.15 24.34 29.84
N ALA A 468 8.47 25.22 29.11
CA ALA A 468 8.84 26.64 29.00
C ALA A 468 8.57 27.44 30.29
N ARG A 469 7.77 26.87 31.20
CA ARG A 469 7.38 27.40 32.51
C ARG A 469 7.34 26.25 33.52
N GLU A 470 7.22 26.51 34.82
CA GLU A 470 6.83 25.45 35.75
C GLU A 470 5.55 24.78 35.23
N LEU A 471 5.48 23.44 35.26
CA LEU A 471 4.31 22.65 34.83
C LEU A 471 3.11 22.80 35.80
N GLY A 472 2.96 23.96 36.44
CA GLY A 472 1.99 24.22 37.51
C GLY A 472 0.52 24.13 37.09
N SER A 473 0.22 23.85 35.82
CA SER A 473 -1.14 23.59 35.32
C SER A 473 -1.22 22.37 34.39
N LEU A 474 -0.43 21.32 34.65
CA LEU A 474 -0.59 20.07 33.93
C LEU A 474 -1.92 19.40 34.31
N THR A 475 -2.81 19.24 33.35
CA THR A 475 -4.02 18.43 33.55
C THR A 475 -3.70 16.97 33.26
N LEU A 476 -3.76 16.15 34.30
CA LEU A 476 -3.78 14.70 34.17
C LEU A 476 -5.22 14.21 34.36
N THR A 477 -5.67 13.35 33.47
CA THR A 477 -6.97 12.69 33.60
C THR A 477 -6.80 11.18 33.60
N GLU A 478 -7.49 10.53 34.53
CA GLU A 478 -7.65 9.09 34.65
C GLU A 478 -9.14 8.83 34.82
N GLU A 479 -9.73 7.98 33.99
CA GLU A 479 -11.17 7.73 33.97
C GLU A 479 -11.45 6.24 33.86
N ILE A 480 -12.48 5.73 34.52
CA ILE A 480 -12.89 4.33 34.41
C ILE A 480 -13.29 4.00 32.96
N ASP A 481 -13.87 4.97 32.25
CA ASP A 481 -14.27 4.90 30.84
C ASP A 481 -13.05 4.86 29.89
N ALA A 482 -11.82 4.95 30.40
CA ALA A 482 -10.60 4.71 29.63
C ALA A 482 -10.17 3.23 29.63
N CYS A 483 -10.74 2.40 30.51
CA CYS A 483 -10.38 0.98 30.66
C CYS A 483 -11.17 0.11 29.68
N ARG A 484 -10.52 -0.83 28.98
CA ARG A 484 -11.14 -1.89 28.16
C ARG A 484 -10.56 -3.24 28.59
N ASN A 485 -11.15 -3.81 29.65
CA ASN A 485 -10.68 -5.04 30.28
C ASN A 485 -11.51 -6.28 29.89
N ALA A 486 -12.52 -6.12 29.03
CA ALA A 486 -13.25 -7.19 28.36
C ALA A 486 -13.38 -6.83 26.88
N VAL A 487 -12.47 -7.32 26.05
CA VAL A 487 -12.45 -7.02 24.62
C VAL A 487 -13.02 -8.19 23.84
N THR A 488 -13.87 -7.85 22.87
CA THR A 488 -14.44 -8.77 21.90
C THR A 488 -14.13 -8.27 20.50
N VAL A 489 -13.69 -9.17 19.62
CA VAL A 489 -13.46 -8.92 18.19
C VAL A 489 -14.34 -9.87 17.40
N THR A 490 -15.30 -9.32 16.66
CA THR A 490 -16.18 -10.10 15.78
C THR A 490 -15.49 -10.28 14.43
N VAL A 491 -15.49 -11.51 13.89
CA VAL A 491 -14.81 -11.84 12.63
C VAL A 491 -15.64 -12.76 11.75
N ALA A 492 -15.64 -12.49 10.45
CA ALA A 492 -16.10 -13.41 9.43
C ALA A 492 -14.90 -14.26 8.99
N ASP A 493 -14.83 -15.52 9.41
CA ASP A 493 -13.67 -16.38 9.15
C ASP A 493 -13.77 -17.05 7.78
N TRP A 494 -12.81 -16.72 6.93
CA TRP A 494 -12.71 -17.19 5.55
C TRP A 494 -11.86 -18.46 5.40
N SER A 495 -11.25 -19.00 6.46
CA SER A 495 -10.32 -20.14 6.39
C SER A 495 -10.93 -21.41 5.75
N SER A 496 -12.24 -21.62 5.88
CA SER A 496 -12.96 -22.77 5.33
C SER A 496 -13.68 -22.48 4.00
N VAL A 497 -13.78 -21.22 3.57
CA VAL A 497 -14.46 -20.83 2.32
C VAL A 497 -13.62 -21.23 1.10
N ARG A 498 -14.27 -21.75 0.07
CA ARG A 498 -13.68 -22.22 -1.20
C ARG A 498 -14.49 -21.69 -2.38
N ALA A 499 -13.98 -21.91 -3.60
CA ALA A 499 -14.76 -21.68 -4.82
C ALA A 499 -15.77 -22.82 -5.06
N SER A 500 -17.04 -22.52 -5.35
CA SER A 500 -18.07 -23.53 -5.70
C SER A 500 -18.38 -23.65 -7.19
N GLY A 501 -18.16 -22.58 -7.96
CA GLY A 501 -18.53 -22.56 -9.37
C GLY A 501 -18.27 -21.21 -10.03
N LEU A 502 -18.65 -21.13 -11.31
CA LEU A 502 -18.55 -19.93 -12.14
C LEU A 502 -19.95 -19.33 -12.34
N GLU A 503 -20.04 -18.01 -12.24
CA GLU A 503 -21.18 -17.22 -12.68
C GLU A 503 -20.79 -16.50 -13.97
N ASN A 504 -21.59 -16.67 -15.03
CA ASN A 504 -21.27 -16.12 -16.34
C ASN A 504 -21.93 -14.74 -16.54
N LEU A 505 -21.13 -13.75 -16.93
CA LEU A 505 -21.59 -12.48 -17.48
C LEU A 505 -21.47 -12.53 -19.00
N THR A 506 -22.59 -12.38 -19.71
CA THR A 506 -22.61 -12.46 -21.18
C THR A 506 -22.80 -11.07 -21.79
N ASP A 507 -21.90 -10.64 -22.67
CA ASP A 507 -22.10 -9.52 -23.59
C ASP A 507 -22.56 -10.08 -24.94
N SER A 508 -23.78 -9.73 -25.35
CA SER A 508 -24.39 -10.18 -26.62
C SER A 508 -24.86 -8.98 -27.47
N PRO A 509 -23.93 -8.15 -27.98
CA PRO A 509 -24.30 -7.01 -28.81
C PRO A 509 -24.63 -7.42 -30.25
N ALA A 510 -25.13 -6.45 -31.02
CA ALA A 510 -25.09 -6.56 -32.48
C ALA A 510 -23.63 -6.70 -32.96
N VAL A 511 -23.44 -7.48 -34.02
CA VAL A 511 -22.12 -7.74 -34.60
C VAL A 511 -21.44 -6.42 -34.95
N THR A 512 -20.22 -6.22 -34.43
CA THR A 512 -19.51 -4.95 -34.55
C THR A 512 -18.18 -5.16 -35.26
N ALA A 513 -17.91 -4.38 -36.31
CA ALA A 513 -16.64 -4.41 -37.03
C ALA A 513 -15.52 -3.73 -36.23
N ILE A 514 -14.31 -4.28 -36.29
CA ILE A 514 -13.08 -3.72 -35.73
C ILE A 514 -12.08 -3.60 -36.88
N ALA A 515 -11.93 -2.39 -37.43
CA ALA A 515 -11.00 -2.12 -38.52
C ALA A 515 -9.54 -2.41 -38.10
N ALA A 516 -8.68 -2.71 -39.06
CA ALA A 516 -7.26 -2.94 -38.81
C ALA A 516 -6.62 -1.75 -38.07
N GLY A 517 -5.85 -2.04 -37.02
CA GLY A 517 -5.19 -1.02 -36.19
C GLY A 517 -6.09 -0.27 -35.21
N THR A 518 -7.40 -0.53 -35.20
CA THR A 518 -8.37 0.15 -34.31
C THR A 518 -8.69 -0.67 -33.05
N THR A 519 -9.29 -0.01 -32.06
CA THR A 519 -9.72 -0.63 -30.79
C THR A 519 -11.23 -0.47 -30.62
N LEU A 520 -11.91 -1.58 -30.35
CA LEU A 520 -13.30 -1.57 -29.86
C LEU A 520 -13.29 -1.63 -28.34
N VAL A 521 -14.12 -0.80 -27.70
CA VAL A 521 -14.30 -0.78 -26.23
C VAL A 521 -15.74 -1.16 -25.90
N ARG A 522 -15.90 -2.08 -24.95
CA ARG A 522 -17.18 -2.54 -24.41
C ARG A 522 -17.23 -2.25 -22.91
N THR A 523 -18.38 -1.78 -22.44
CA THR A 523 -18.64 -1.53 -21.03
C THR A 523 -19.72 -2.47 -20.55
N ILE A 524 -19.42 -3.31 -19.57
CA ILE A 524 -20.29 -4.38 -19.07
C ILE A 524 -20.55 -4.14 -17.58
N PRO A 525 -21.81 -4.03 -17.13
CA PRO A 525 -22.11 -3.85 -15.71
C PRO A 525 -21.78 -5.12 -14.93
N ILE A 526 -21.22 -4.93 -13.73
CA ILE A 526 -20.92 -6.01 -12.79
C ILE A 526 -21.36 -5.59 -11.38
N GLN A 527 -21.89 -6.53 -10.60
CA GLN A 527 -22.26 -6.25 -9.22
C GLN A 527 -21.04 -5.81 -8.41
N GLU A 528 -21.22 -4.80 -7.55
CA GLU A 528 -20.15 -4.33 -6.68
C GLU A 528 -19.60 -5.43 -5.78
N THR A 529 -20.37 -6.47 -5.45
CA THR A 529 -19.96 -7.58 -4.58
C THR A 529 -19.27 -8.73 -5.32
N ALA A 530 -19.40 -8.81 -6.64
CA ALA A 530 -18.80 -9.90 -7.41
C ALA A 530 -17.27 -9.81 -7.46
N ALA A 531 -16.62 -10.97 -7.53
CA ALA A 531 -15.19 -11.08 -7.85
C ALA A 531 -14.90 -10.51 -9.24
N ASP A 532 -13.64 -10.16 -9.51
CA ASP A 532 -13.27 -9.69 -10.85
C ASP A 532 -13.21 -10.86 -11.82
N PRO A 533 -13.78 -10.76 -13.03
CA PRO A 533 -13.54 -11.76 -14.05
C PRO A 533 -12.09 -11.67 -14.54
N ARG A 534 -11.56 -12.78 -15.05
CA ARG A 534 -10.24 -12.78 -15.71
C ARG A 534 -10.33 -12.20 -17.12
N THR A 535 -9.25 -11.59 -17.61
CA THR A 535 -9.17 -11.11 -19.00
C THR A 535 -9.52 -12.27 -19.95
N PRO A 536 -10.51 -12.10 -20.85
CA PRO A 536 -10.96 -13.19 -21.69
C PRO A 536 -10.01 -13.43 -22.86
N GLN A 537 -9.89 -14.69 -23.28
CA GLN A 537 -9.12 -15.09 -24.45
C GLN A 537 -9.97 -14.98 -25.71
N CYS A 538 -9.38 -14.82 -26.89
CA CYS A 538 -10.15 -15.06 -28.11
C CYS A 538 -10.54 -16.53 -28.22
N LEU A 539 -11.79 -16.80 -28.61
CA LEU A 539 -12.32 -18.14 -28.81
C LEU A 539 -11.51 -18.87 -29.88
N GLN A 540 -10.89 -19.99 -29.49
CA GLN A 540 -10.10 -20.81 -30.38
C GLN A 540 -10.97 -21.76 -31.21
N THR A 541 -10.45 -22.21 -32.35
CA THR A 541 -11.13 -23.23 -33.17
C THR A 541 -11.35 -24.53 -32.38
N GLY A 542 -12.55 -25.11 -32.49
CA GLY A 542 -12.94 -26.33 -31.78
C GLY A 542 -13.60 -26.12 -30.43
N ALA A 543 -13.62 -24.88 -29.90
CA ALA A 543 -14.34 -24.54 -28.68
C ALA A 543 -15.82 -24.21 -28.95
N PRO A 544 -16.76 -24.64 -28.09
CA PRO A 544 -18.12 -24.14 -28.11
C PRO A 544 -18.17 -22.62 -27.88
N VAL A 545 -19.12 -21.92 -28.53
CA VAL A 545 -19.33 -20.47 -28.30
C VAL A 545 -19.77 -20.14 -26.88
N THR A 546 -20.17 -21.16 -26.10
CA THR A 546 -20.56 -21.07 -24.69
C THR A 546 -19.39 -21.20 -23.71
N THR A 547 -18.15 -21.38 -24.20
CA THR A 547 -16.98 -21.52 -23.33
C THR A 547 -16.73 -20.24 -22.52
N PRO A 548 -16.64 -20.33 -21.18
CA PRO A 548 -16.38 -19.16 -20.33
C PRO A 548 -15.02 -18.50 -20.58
N ASP A 549 -14.97 -17.20 -20.28
CA ASP A 549 -13.81 -16.30 -20.44
C ASP A 549 -13.28 -16.28 -21.86
N ARG A 550 -14.20 -16.09 -22.80
CA ARG A 550 -13.93 -16.00 -24.23
C ARG A 550 -14.58 -14.78 -24.86
N VAL A 551 -13.87 -14.18 -25.81
CA VAL A 551 -14.42 -13.23 -26.78
C VAL A 551 -14.55 -13.92 -28.13
N ILE A 552 -15.63 -13.67 -28.84
CA ILE A 552 -15.91 -14.29 -30.14
C ILE A 552 -15.53 -13.29 -31.22
N ILE A 553 -14.39 -13.56 -31.87
CA ILE A 553 -13.87 -12.77 -32.99
C ILE A 553 -13.93 -13.62 -34.26
N ARG A 554 -14.49 -13.06 -35.33
CA ARG A 554 -14.62 -13.72 -36.63
C ARG A 554 -14.07 -12.87 -37.77
N ALA A 555 -13.68 -13.54 -38.85
CA ALA A 555 -13.23 -12.88 -40.08
C ALA A 555 -14.36 -12.14 -40.82
N GLY A 556 -15.63 -12.48 -40.58
CA GLY A 556 -16.79 -11.85 -41.21
C GLY A 556 -17.95 -11.56 -40.26
N ALA A 557 -18.93 -10.81 -40.78
CA ALA A 557 -20.10 -10.40 -40.02
C ALA A 557 -21.10 -11.55 -39.78
N ALA A 558 -21.12 -12.58 -40.64
CA ALA A 558 -21.99 -13.73 -40.46
C ALA A 558 -21.41 -14.69 -39.40
N ALA A 559 -22.28 -15.25 -38.55
CA ALA A 559 -21.91 -16.18 -37.48
C ALA A 559 -21.29 -17.51 -37.99
N THR A 560 -21.44 -17.80 -39.28
CA THR A 560 -20.87 -18.97 -39.96
C THR A 560 -19.44 -18.74 -40.47
N THR A 561 -18.94 -17.50 -40.43
CA THR A 561 -17.56 -17.20 -40.85
C THR A 561 -16.53 -17.70 -39.85
N ASP A 562 -15.32 -17.97 -40.32
CA ASP A 562 -14.23 -18.53 -39.51
C ASP A 562 -13.89 -17.64 -38.31
N LEU A 563 -13.53 -18.29 -37.20
CA LEU A 563 -12.98 -17.62 -36.02
C LEU A 563 -11.59 -17.05 -36.33
N ASP A 564 -11.30 -15.85 -35.83
CA ASP A 564 -9.98 -15.24 -35.91
C ASP A 564 -9.42 -14.94 -34.51
N PRO A 565 -8.83 -15.94 -33.84
CA PRO A 565 -8.27 -15.75 -32.51
C PRO A 565 -6.90 -15.05 -32.48
N ARG A 566 -6.36 -14.67 -33.64
CA ARG A 566 -4.94 -14.30 -33.81
C ARG A 566 -4.72 -12.85 -34.21
N SER A 567 -5.79 -12.09 -34.39
CA SER A 567 -5.73 -10.70 -34.82
C SER A 567 -6.03 -9.71 -33.69
N VAL A 568 -6.67 -10.13 -32.60
CA VAL A 568 -7.14 -9.21 -31.54
C VAL A 568 -6.43 -9.45 -30.22
N GLU A 569 -5.82 -8.38 -29.68
CA GLU A 569 -5.40 -8.32 -28.29
C GLU A 569 -6.60 -7.94 -27.42
N THR A 570 -6.82 -8.71 -26.37
CA THR A 570 -7.86 -8.45 -25.37
C THR A 570 -7.23 -7.81 -24.15
N SER A 571 -7.89 -6.80 -23.60
CA SER A 571 -7.60 -6.31 -22.25
C SER A 571 -8.87 -6.05 -21.48
N MET A 572 -8.82 -6.24 -20.17
CA MET A 572 -9.98 -6.05 -19.32
C MET A 572 -9.61 -5.39 -18.00
N ARG A 573 -10.38 -4.38 -17.62
CA ARG A 573 -10.19 -3.65 -16.36
C ARG A 573 -11.52 -3.34 -15.72
N ARG A 574 -11.58 -3.43 -14.39
CA ARG A 574 -12.73 -2.98 -13.62
C ARG A 574 -12.56 -1.53 -13.16
N GLU A 575 -13.63 -0.75 -13.32
CA GLU A 575 -13.77 0.57 -12.73
C GLU A 575 -15.14 0.69 -12.03
N GLY A 576 -15.14 0.52 -10.69
CA GLY A 576 -16.37 0.51 -9.90
C GLY A 576 -17.30 -0.65 -10.27
N GLY A 577 -18.57 -0.35 -10.55
CA GLY A 577 -19.57 -1.32 -11.00
C GLY A 577 -19.51 -1.66 -12.50
N LEU A 578 -18.44 -1.29 -13.21
CA LEU A 578 -18.30 -1.49 -14.66
C LEU A 578 -17.00 -2.22 -14.99
N LEU A 579 -17.08 -3.15 -15.94
CA LEU A 579 -15.94 -3.75 -16.62
C LEU A 579 -15.74 -3.07 -17.96
N THR A 580 -14.51 -2.68 -18.26
CA THR A 580 -14.10 -2.17 -19.57
C THR A 580 -13.30 -3.26 -20.28
N LEU A 581 -13.88 -3.85 -21.32
CA LEU A 581 -13.23 -4.81 -22.22
C LEU A 581 -12.78 -4.06 -23.47
N SER A 582 -11.46 -4.05 -23.73
CA SER A 582 -10.87 -3.46 -24.93
C SER A 582 -10.36 -4.55 -25.86
N LEU A 583 -10.64 -4.39 -27.16
CA LEU A 583 -10.34 -5.33 -28.22
C LEU A 583 -9.55 -4.60 -29.30
N ARG A 584 -8.23 -4.74 -29.31
CA ARG A 584 -7.35 -4.06 -30.26
C ARG A 584 -7.00 -4.97 -31.42
N ASN A 585 -7.42 -4.61 -32.64
CA ASN A 585 -7.07 -5.35 -33.85
C ASN A 585 -5.63 -5.04 -34.28
N ARG A 586 -4.73 -6.00 -34.07
CA ARG A 586 -3.33 -6.03 -34.52
C ARG A 586 -3.15 -6.71 -35.89
N GLY A 587 -4.24 -7.18 -36.48
CA GLY A 587 -4.30 -7.73 -37.83
C GLY A 587 -4.22 -6.66 -38.92
N THR A 588 -4.15 -7.12 -40.17
CA THR A 588 -4.14 -6.27 -41.37
C THR A 588 -5.51 -6.13 -42.02
N ALA A 589 -6.50 -6.91 -41.57
CA ALA A 589 -7.87 -6.92 -42.08
C ALA A 589 -8.88 -6.56 -40.98
N THR A 590 -10.06 -6.10 -41.38
CA THR A 590 -11.19 -5.92 -40.47
C THR A 590 -11.67 -7.27 -39.94
N VAL A 591 -11.89 -7.34 -38.64
CA VAL A 591 -12.50 -8.49 -37.96
C VAL A 591 -13.81 -8.07 -37.29
N TYR A 592 -14.61 -9.01 -36.82
CA TYR A 592 -15.93 -8.75 -36.27
C TYR A 592 -16.06 -9.34 -34.87
N TYR A 593 -16.55 -8.53 -33.93
CA TYR A 593 -16.90 -8.93 -32.58
C TYR A 593 -18.36 -9.44 -32.54
N HIS A 594 -18.54 -10.66 -32.04
CA HIS A 594 -19.84 -11.34 -31.95
C HIS A 594 -20.34 -11.49 -30.51
N GLY A 595 -19.57 -11.01 -29.51
CA GLY A 595 -19.93 -11.09 -28.10
C GLY A 595 -18.84 -11.71 -27.24
N ALA A 596 -19.09 -11.78 -25.93
CA ALA A 596 -18.18 -12.32 -24.93
C ALA A 596 -18.93 -13.06 -23.83
N ILE A 597 -18.28 -14.08 -23.29
CA ILE A 597 -18.70 -14.76 -22.07
C ILE A 597 -17.57 -14.57 -21.07
N LEU A 598 -17.83 -13.83 -20.01
CA LEU A 598 -16.93 -13.60 -18.88
C LEU A 598 -17.43 -14.44 -17.71
N SER A 599 -16.55 -14.82 -16.80
CA SER A 599 -16.98 -15.54 -15.60
C SER A 599 -16.30 -15.04 -14.33
N THR A 600 -17.06 -15.08 -13.24
CA THR A 600 -16.61 -14.77 -11.88
C THR A 600 -16.79 -16.01 -11.00
N ILE A 601 -15.96 -16.21 -9.98
CA ILE A 601 -16.22 -17.27 -8.99
C ILE A 601 -17.30 -16.86 -8.01
N LYS A 602 -18.09 -17.86 -7.63
CA LYS A 602 -18.90 -17.86 -6.42
C LYS A 602 -18.21 -18.61 -5.27
N ALA A 603 -18.26 -18.05 -4.06
CA ALA A 603 -17.90 -18.77 -2.85
C ALA A 603 -18.82 -19.98 -2.62
N ASP A 604 -18.32 -21.07 -2.03
CA ASP A 604 -19.10 -22.28 -1.74
C ASP A 604 -20.03 -22.15 -0.54
N ARG A 605 -19.70 -21.23 0.35
CA ARG A 605 -20.46 -20.91 1.56
C ARG A 605 -20.12 -19.49 2.01
N GLU A 606 -20.97 -18.95 2.87
CA GLU A 606 -20.65 -17.73 3.61
C GLU A 606 -19.53 -18.00 4.64
N PRO A 607 -18.67 -17.01 4.92
CA PRO A 607 -17.68 -17.12 5.98
C PRO A 607 -18.34 -17.34 7.34
N ALA A 608 -17.71 -18.15 8.19
CA ALA A 608 -18.26 -18.50 9.49
C ALA A 608 -18.14 -17.31 10.46
N PRO A 609 -19.23 -16.86 11.12
CA PRO A 609 -19.14 -15.82 12.12
C PRO A 609 -18.51 -16.39 13.40
N TYR A 610 -17.40 -15.81 13.84
CA TYR A 610 -16.78 -16.11 15.12
C TYR A 610 -16.57 -14.85 15.94
N ARG A 611 -16.32 -15.08 17.22
CA ARG A 611 -16.01 -14.06 18.21
C ARG A 611 -14.72 -14.46 18.92
N ALA A 612 -13.71 -13.60 18.86
CA ALA A 612 -12.52 -13.71 19.70
C ALA A 612 -12.69 -12.80 20.91
N SER A 613 -12.37 -13.28 22.11
CA SER A 613 -12.51 -12.50 23.33
C SER A 613 -11.22 -12.56 24.16
N ALA A 614 -10.93 -11.47 24.84
CA ALA A 614 -9.80 -11.34 25.75
C ALA A 614 -10.25 -10.55 26.99
N VAL A 615 -9.99 -11.10 28.18
CA VAL A 615 -10.39 -10.50 29.46
C VAL A 615 -9.18 -10.31 30.37
N HIS A 616 -9.24 -9.32 31.27
CA HIS A 616 -8.24 -9.06 32.30
C HIS A 616 -8.86 -9.12 33.70
N ALA A 617 -8.76 -10.28 34.36
CA ALA A 617 -9.46 -10.56 35.61
C ALA A 617 -9.12 -9.59 36.76
N ASP A 618 -7.84 -9.23 36.95
CA ASP A 618 -7.46 -8.34 38.06
C ASP A 618 -8.00 -6.91 37.87
N SER A 619 -7.91 -6.38 36.66
CA SER A 619 -8.56 -5.12 36.30
C SER A 619 -10.07 -5.16 36.51
N GLN A 620 -10.75 -6.24 36.11
CA GLN A 620 -12.20 -6.38 36.32
C GLN A 620 -12.58 -6.40 37.80
N ARG A 621 -11.71 -6.92 38.67
CA ARG A 621 -11.94 -6.87 40.12
C ARG A 621 -11.91 -5.43 40.65
N ALA A 622 -11.06 -4.58 40.10
CA ALA A 622 -10.89 -3.19 40.52
C ALA A 622 -11.91 -2.23 39.87
N TYR A 623 -12.19 -2.42 38.58
CA TYR A 623 -12.96 -1.46 37.76
C TYR A 623 -14.28 -2.03 37.21
N GLY A 624 -14.65 -3.25 37.59
CA GLY A 624 -15.78 -3.95 36.97
C GLY A 624 -15.50 -4.32 35.51
N VAL A 625 -16.50 -4.89 34.84
CA VAL A 625 -16.42 -5.23 33.42
C VAL A 625 -16.58 -3.97 32.58
N GLN A 626 -15.52 -3.65 31.82
CA GLN A 626 -15.49 -2.54 30.87
C GLN A 626 -15.37 -3.11 29.46
N GLU A 627 -16.51 -3.28 28.80
CA GLU A 627 -16.62 -3.99 27.52
C GLU A 627 -16.19 -3.11 26.32
N TYR A 628 -15.50 -3.73 25.37
CA TYR A 628 -15.23 -3.17 24.05
C TYR A 628 -15.55 -4.18 22.97
N GLU A 629 -16.33 -3.79 21.97
CA GLU A 629 -16.46 -4.57 20.74
C GLU A 629 -15.70 -3.86 19.60
N HIS A 630 -14.74 -4.56 19.01
CA HIS A 630 -13.95 -4.07 17.89
C HIS A 630 -14.48 -4.63 16.57
N ASP A 631 -14.79 -3.73 15.64
CA ASP A 631 -15.23 -4.06 14.29
C ASP A 631 -14.04 -4.08 13.32
N VAL A 632 -13.76 -5.25 12.76
CA VAL A 632 -12.66 -5.47 11.81
C VAL A 632 -13.04 -5.23 10.35
N ARG A 633 -14.32 -4.99 10.04
CA ARG A 633 -14.83 -4.64 8.69
C ARG A 633 -14.35 -5.55 7.55
N GLY A 634 -14.08 -6.82 7.85
CA GLY A 634 -13.59 -7.81 6.89
C GLY A 634 -12.09 -7.71 6.53
N TRP A 635 -11.34 -6.76 7.12
CA TRP A 635 -9.88 -6.63 6.98
C TRP A 635 -9.09 -7.65 7.83
N VAL A 636 -9.79 -8.32 8.73
CA VAL A 636 -9.30 -9.47 9.50
C VAL A 636 -10.25 -10.62 9.17
N GLN A 637 -9.69 -11.74 8.72
CA GLN A 637 -10.47 -12.82 8.09
C GLN A 637 -10.26 -14.19 8.73
N THR A 638 -9.59 -14.26 9.88
CA THR A 638 -9.36 -15.51 10.60
C THR A 638 -9.56 -15.31 12.10
N LEU A 639 -10.05 -16.35 12.77
CA LEU A 639 -10.20 -16.34 14.23
C LEU A 639 -8.88 -16.08 14.97
N THR A 640 -7.77 -16.65 14.48
CA THR A 640 -6.44 -16.42 15.07
C THR A 640 -6.03 -14.95 15.02
N ALA A 641 -6.21 -14.29 13.88
CA ALA A 641 -5.89 -12.86 13.76
C ALA A 641 -6.80 -11.98 14.63
N ALA A 642 -8.09 -12.33 14.73
CA ALA A 642 -9.02 -11.66 15.63
C ALA A 642 -8.59 -11.81 17.11
N GLN A 643 -8.13 -13.00 17.51
CA GLN A 643 -7.61 -13.23 18.87
C GLN A 643 -6.35 -12.41 19.16
N THR A 644 -5.45 -12.28 18.17
CA THR A 644 -4.27 -11.42 18.29
C THR A 644 -4.66 -9.96 18.56
N LEU A 645 -5.66 -9.42 17.84
CA LEU A 645 -6.16 -8.07 18.08
C LEU A 645 -6.88 -7.93 19.42
N ALA A 646 -7.69 -8.92 19.82
CA ALA A 646 -8.38 -8.92 21.12
C ALA A 646 -7.37 -8.82 22.27
N ASN A 647 -6.29 -9.62 22.21
CA ASN A 647 -5.21 -9.59 23.20
C ASN A 647 -4.48 -8.24 23.19
N ALA A 648 -4.16 -7.70 22.00
CA ALA A 648 -3.47 -6.42 21.89
C ALA A 648 -4.30 -5.26 22.47
N LEU A 649 -5.61 -5.21 22.20
CA LEU A 649 -6.53 -4.21 22.76
C LEU A 649 -6.68 -4.37 24.27
N ARG A 650 -6.82 -5.61 24.77
CA ARG A 650 -6.85 -5.88 26.21
C ARG A 650 -5.59 -5.36 26.87
N ASP A 651 -4.41 -5.67 26.33
CA ASP A 651 -3.13 -5.25 26.93
C ASP A 651 -2.95 -3.73 26.90
N ALA A 652 -3.46 -3.08 25.85
CA ALA A 652 -3.46 -1.64 25.68
C ALA A 652 -4.41 -0.88 26.63
N GLY A 653 -5.55 -1.49 26.97
CA GLY A 653 -6.65 -0.87 27.71
C GLY A 653 -6.95 -1.49 29.08
N ALA A 654 -6.20 -2.50 29.52
CA ALA A 654 -6.50 -3.22 30.77
C ALA A 654 -6.58 -2.30 31.99
N TYR A 655 -5.78 -1.25 32.03
CA TYR A 655 -5.79 -0.26 33.10
C TYR A 655 -5.90 1.13 32.51
N PRO A 656 -6.52 2.09 33.22
CA PRO A 656 -6.55 3.48 32.78
C PRO A 656 -5.11 4.02 32.69
N ILE A 657 -4.80 4.68 31.57
CA ILE A 657 -3.48 5.26 31.30
C ILE A 657 -3.63 6.77 31.25
N PRO A 658 -2.86 7.53 32.05
CA PRO A 658 -2.99 8.98 32.08
C PRO A 658 -2.79 9.64 30.72
N LEU A 659 -3.70 10.55 30.39
CA LEU A 659 -3.57 11.49 29.29
C LEU A 659 -3.05 12.81 29.83
N LEU A 660 -2.07 13.40 29.12
CA LEU A 660 -1.51 14.69 29.43
C LEU A 660 -1.85 15.61 28.26
N GLN A 661 -2.72 16.58 28.51
CA GLN A 661 -3.19 17.49 27.48
C GLN A 661 -2.50 18.84 27.57
N SER A 662 -2.39 19.50 26.42
CA SER A 662 -1.92 20.89 26.32
C SER A 662 -0.55 21.15 26.98
N VAL A 663 0.39 20.21 26.85
CA VAL A 663 1.73 20.34 27.44
C VAL A 663 2.56 21.34 26.62
N GLU A 664 2.63 22.59 27.07
CA GLU A 664 3.48 23.61 26.45
C GLU A 664 4.95 23.33 26.74
N ILE A 665 5.76 23.21 25.69
CA ILE A 665 7.19 22.97 25.78
C ILE A 665 7.98 24.09 25.11
N LEU A 666 9.27 24.18 25.44
CA LEU A 666 10.16 24.98 24.61
C LEU A 666 10.20 24.39 23.18
N PRO A 667 9.99 25.18 22.11
CA PRO A 667 9.82 24.64 20.76
C PRO A 667 11.00 23.78 20.29
N ASP A 668 10.70 22.54 19.90
CA ASP A 668 11.62 21.57 19.32
C ASP A 668 11.01 20.94 18.04
N PRO A 669 11.49 21.36 16.84
CA PRO A 669 10.96 20.90 15.55
C PRO A 669 11.34 19.45 15.18
N ARG A 670 12.10 18.76 16.04
CA ARG A 670 12.54 17.37 15.82
C ARG A 670 11.55 16.34 16.33
N ILE A 671 10.66 16.74 17.23
CA ILE A 671 9.62 15.89 17.82
C ILE A 671 8.58 15.55 16.75
N GLU A 672 8.25 14.27 16.63
CA GLU A 672 7.26 13.74 15.69
C GLU A 672 6.19 12.92 16.42
N LEU A 673 5.07 12.66 15.74
CA LEU A 673 4.06 11.75 16.26
C LEU A 673 4.63 10.35 16.53
N GLY A 674 4.21 9.80 17.67
CA GLY A 674 4.65 8.52 18.21
C GLY A 674 6.11 8.49 18.68
N ASP A 675 6.77 9.63 18.86
CA ASP A 675 8.01 9.71 19.64
C ASP A 675 7.73 9.50 21.14
N VAL A 676 8.73 9.01 21.88
CA VAL A 676 8.70 8.88 23.34
C VAL A 676 9.41 10.07 23.97
N VAL A 677 8.71 10.80 24.83
CA VAL A 677 9.28 11.88 25.64
C VAL A 677 9.22 11.53 27.12
N ARG A 678 10.19 12.03 27.89
CA ARG A 678 10.11 12.01 29.35
C ARG A 678 9.46 13.30 29.83
N VAL A 679 8.39 13.17 30.61
CA VAL A 679 7.74 14.29 31.29
C VAL A 679 8.13 14.23 32.76
N ARG A 680 8.72 15.32 33.26
CA ARG A 680 9.07 15.47 34.67
C ARG A 680 8.45 16.74 35.21
N ASP A 681 7.54 16.57 36.16
CA ASP A 681 7.00 17.64 36.98
C ASP A 681 7.47 17.44 38.43
N THR A 682 8.36 18.30 38.91
CA THR A 682 8.84 18.25 40.29
C THR A 682 7.97 19.07 41.26
N THR A 683 6.96 19.79 40.74
CA THR A 683 6.18 20.80 41.46
C THR A 683 4.71 20.75 41.02
N GLY A 684 3.82 20.19 41.82
CA GLY A 684 2.41 20.01 41.44
C GLY A 684 2.04 18.53 41.41
N ALA A 685 1.89 17.94 40.22
CA ALA A 685 1.51 16.53 40.05
C ALA A 685 2.62 15.54 40.40
N GLN A 686 3.86 16.02 40.64
CA GLN A 686 5.00 15.23 41.10
C GLN A 686 5.24 13.95 40.29
N LEU A 687 5.21 14.06 38.96
CA LEU A 687 5.33 12.91 38.06
C LEU A 687 6.71 12.85 37.38
N ASP A 688 7.18 11.63 37.13
CA ASP A 688 8.33 11.37 36.27
C ASP A 688 8.01 10.12 35.43
N THR A 689 7.54 10.34 34.20
CA THR A 689 7.02 9.25 33.35
C THR A 689 7.44 9.39 31.89
N LEU A 690 7.39 8.27 31.17
CA LEU A 690 7.51 8.25 29.72
C LEU A 690 6.12 8.37 29.10
N ALA A 691 6.03 9.19 28.06
CA ALA A 691 4.78 9.40 27.33
C ALA A 691 5.01 9.41 25.81
N TRP A 692 4.06 8.85 25.09
CA TRP A 692 3.97 8.90 23.64
C TRP A 692 3.38 10.23 23.18
N VAL A 693 3.96 10.82 22.14
CA VAL A 693 3.40 12.00 21.48
C VAL A 693 2.26 11.57 20.56
N ILE A 694 1.02 11.96 20.86
CA ILE A 694 -0.18 11.61 20.07
C ILE A 694 -0.83 12.83 19.39
N GLY A 695 -0.38 14.03 19.73
CA GLY A 695 -0.75 15.28 19.07
C GLY A 695 0.34 16.34 19.22
N ILE A 696 0.50 17.17 18.19
CA ILE A 696 1.44 18.29 18.14
C ILE A 696 0.72 19.48 17.53
N LYS A 697 0.75 20.61 18.23
CA LYS A 697 0.35 21.90 17.69
C LYS A 697 1.52 22.86 17.79
N ALA A 698 1.91 23.45 16.67
CA ALA A 698 2.93 24.47 16.60
C ALA A 698 2.39 25.71 15.89
N SER A 699 2.79 26.90 16.32
CA SER A 699 2.42 28.14 15.64
C SER A 699 3.51 29.17 15.79
N GLY A 700 3.64 30.04 14.78
CA GLY A 700 4.56 31.16 14.78
C GLY A 700 3.87 32.45 14.39
N SER A 701 4.18 33.52 15.12
CA SER A 701 3.75 34.90 14.80
C SER A 701 4.69 35.89 15.50
N SER A 702 4.94 37.05 14.87
CA SER A 702 5.67 38.17 15.50
C SER A 702 7.00 37.79 16.19
N GLY A 703 7.79 36.91 15.57
CA GLY A 703 9.07 36.48 16.15
C GLY A 703 8.94 35.61 17.41
N ARG A 704 7.81 34.91 17.60
CA ARG A 704 7.63 33.89 18.65
C ARG A 704 7.08 32.60 18.05
N ILE A 705 7.57 31.47 18.55
CA ILE A 705 7.03 30.13 18.26
C ILE A 705 6.49 29.53 19.56
N THR A 706 5.32 28.92 19.48
CA THR A 706 4.72 28.12 20.56
C THR A 706 4.55 26.68 20.09
N GLN A 707 4.82 25.73 20.97
CA GLN A 707 4.58 24.31 20.70
C GLN A 707 3.88 23.66 21.90
N THR A 708 2.82 22.93 21.60
CA THR A 708 2.00 22.22 22.57
C THR A 708 1.89 20.76 22.16
N LEU A 709 2.06 19.85 23.12
CA LEU A 709 1.96 18.42 22.91
C LEU A 709 0.72 17.85 23.60
N THR A 710 0.09 16.88 22.96
CA THR A 710 -0.85 15.95 23.60
C THR A 710 -0.12 14.63 23.76
N LEU A 711 -0.03 14.14 25.00
CA LEU A 711 0.75 12.97 25.35
C LEU A 711 -0.11 11.90 26.02
N ARG A 712 0.35 10.67 25.92
CA ARG A 712 -0.24 9.50 26.58
C ARG A 712 0.85 8.73 27.30
N GLY A 713 0.65 8.36 28.57
CA GLY A 713 1.59 7.50 29.29
C GLY A 713 1.94 6.22 28.50
N THR A 714 3.18 5.75 28.60
CA THR A 714 3.61 4.49 27.94
C THR A 714 3.18 3.24 28.71
N LYS A 715 2.84 3.40 29.99
CA LYS A 715 2.44 2.33 30.91
C LYS A 715 1.38 2.84 31.88
N ALA A 716 0.48 1.95 32.30
CA ALA A 716 -0.43 2.21 33.42
C ALA A 716 0.29 2.16 34.77
N ASN A 717 -0.35 2.74 35.80
CA ASN A 717 0.12 2.70 37.19
C ASN A 717 -0.07 1.32 37.85
N GLY A 718 -0.68 0.36 37.15
CA GLY A 718 -0.92 -1.00 37.63
C GLY A 718 -2.29 -1.15 38.27
N ALA A 719 -2.47 -2.26 39.00
CA ALA A 719 -3.69 -2.49 39.77
C ALA A 719 -3.76 -1.53 40.97
N PRO A 720 -4.94 -0.97 41.28
CA PRO A 720 -5.16 -0.25 42.53
C PRO A 720 -4.79 -1.10 43.73
N THR A 721 -4.19 -0.49 44.75
CA THR A 721 -3.82 -1.20 45.99
C THR A 721 -4.98 -1.31 46.97
N ASP A 722 -5.94 -0.39 46.91
CA ASP A 722 -7.18 -0.24 47.72
C ASP A 722 -7.05 -0.49 49.23
N THR A 723 -5.81 -0.56 49.73
CA THR A 723 -5.50 -1.01 51.08
C THR A 723 -5.87 0.08 52.07
N GLY A 724 -6.78 -0.24 52.98
CA GLY A 724 -7.28 0.72 53.98
C GLY A 724 -8.40 1.63 53.49
N LEU A 725 -8.90 1.42 52.26
CA LEU A 725 -10.12 2.08 51.77
C LEU A 725 -11.35 1.23 52.11
N SER A 726 -12.43 1.90 52.53
CA SER A 726 -13.74 1.31 52.77
C SER A 726 -14.74 2.04 51.87
N PRO A 727 -15.04 1.52 50.67
CA PRO A 727 -15.99 2.16 49.77
C PRO A 727 -17.36 2.31 50.44
N ASP A 728 -17.97 3.48 50.31
CA ASP A 728 -19.35 3.67 50.75
C ASP A 728 -20.29 2.72 49.98
N PRO A 729 -21.34 2.19 50.62
CA PRO A 729 -22.29 1.32 49.94
C PRO A 729 -23.01 2.08 48.81
N PRO A 730 -23.38 1.41 47.71
CA PRO A 730 -23.98 2.06 46.53
C PRO A 730 -25.38 2.64 46.79
N VAL A 731 -26.01 2.24 47.89
CA VAL A 731 -27.27 2.78 48.38
C VAL A 731 -27.00 3.31 49.79
N ASP A 732 -27.50 4.51 50.07
CA ASP A 732 -27.49 5.06 51.43
C ASP A 732 -28.10 4.02 52.38
N PRO A 733 -27.39 3.55 53.42
CA PRO A 733 -27.90 2.56 54.36
C PRO A 733 -29.20 2.98 55.05
N THR A 734 -29.53 4.27 55.02
CA THR A 734 -30.72 4.86 55.62
C THR A 734 -31.85 5.14 54.62
N ALA A 735 -31.64 4.90 53.32
CA ALA A 735 -32.68 5.10 52.30
C ALA A 735 -33.83 4.10 52.45
N ALA A 736 -35.07 4.61 52.48
CA ALA A 736 -36.25 3.77 52.41
C ALA A 736 -36.31 3.03 51.05
N PRO A 737 -36.83 1.79 51.01
CA PRO A 737 -36.96 1.04 49.76
C PRO A 737 -37.81 1.82 48.73
N PRO A 738 -37.49 1.71 47.43
CA PRO A 738 -38.29 2.35 46.39
C PRO A 738 -39.74 1.84 46.45
N ALA A 739 -40.69 2.77 46.33
CA ALA A 739 -42.13 2.54 46.46
C ALA A 739 -42.70 1.60 45.37
#